data_AF-A0A3B9HPQ7-F1
#
_entry.id   AF-A0A3B9HPQ7-F1
#
_cell.length_a   1.000
_cell.length_b   1.000
_cell.length_c   1.000
_cell.angle_alpha   90.00
_cell.angle_beta   90.00
_cell.angle_gamma   90.00
#
_symmetry.space_group_name_H-M   'P 1'
#
loop_
_entity.id
_entity.type
_entity.pdbx_description
1 polymer ?
#
loop_
_entity_poly.entity_id
_entity_poly.type
_entity_poly.pdbx_seq_one_letter_code
_entity_poly.pdbx_strand_id
1 'polypeptide(L)'
;MNYHMVEFCRACGESLHTKPATAQTGLLVKWTHHAIDAMFWLVDETVRWWEIGKLSIQLKTLRRQRASLLDQFANEDNFGSEATVEQKQALVGITEELARLSSREEFVRSRCWAIAPELMFVGIFMIFLYGILAMNPTRSLLPRMNIEPGIFSGQVSRVRDLPFAFHSVVTCAEWFDNKLYIGGDGGLTIVDPVTGQASSAAELPDDFFVRDLVINENSLFIAGFPGIYTLENTVIKPLYREAQLPVKLVNTLAVTGYDRLLIGTVGSGLLRGNADSAVMVLGTQKRTIRDFGRQGNELWIMHEDGILTGRGDSFEPLNLQVLAGRHLRRMITTDRNVFIGTDQGVVAGYRNSRNWVWTLLSAGRPGYVNDLIVSGDHLFIGSDEGVYRFSKGRMERLSSIPCQALALTSSFLAAVNPDSIMMFYFSGISSDPSARNLAAVPEIGTFTPTVPVVSMVPMPGLQVGRLPDFSQLEQASDTLALTESAAATTTFSPGERPHVPLPAELQRPVFSGISRSDRRFILTTRNRGAWFYENEEWQPIVGVPQTGAHLMTQNASYSYVYGDSAGVYRISDDRAEVVIDGDSTRDLLDVFACEDNSLLLLFRDGTIKQSRDGEIKVFLKIPGDFRGEFHSLWKVGNRYLVVVDKGIMVHDTENQWNLVFFKGRIDNVKVVAAEPGTDNNLYIAINDGRIFEFKSEKLDFTGVVDDQPVALNFSGCLWVAGRDSLYFLENKSFVATPFHTKDLILGAFPQADKNSLLVFTDAGVNRVTGRQ
;
A
#
# COMPACT_ATOMS: atom_id res chain seq x y z
N MET A 1 -28.92 23.76 9.59
CA MET A 1 -28.75 23.30 10.98
C MET A 1 -27.43 22.56 11.03
N ASN A 2 -26.43 23.08 11.75
CA ASN A 2 -25.11 22.43 11.84
C ASN A 2 -25.18 21.32 12.88
N TYR A 3 -25.05 20.08 12.41
CA TYR A 3 -24.91 18.91 13.26
C TYR A 3 -23.47 18.87 13.79
N HIS A 4 -23.30 18.98 15.12
CA HIS A 4 -21.99 18.88 15.75
C HIS A 4 -21.59 17.39 15.83
N MET A 5 -20.35 17.08 15.46
CA MET A 5 -19.76 15.74 15.54
C MET A 5 -19.06 15.59 16.89
N VAL A 6 -19.31 14.51 17.63
CA VAL A 6 -18.56 14.17 18.84
C VAL A 6 -17.39 13.28 18.44
N GLU A 7 -16.16 13.74 18.70
CA GLU A 7 -14.95 12.96 18.48
C GLU A 7 -14.65 12.08 19.71
N PHE A 8 -14.34 10.81 19.45
CA PHE A 8 -13.95 9.82 20.44
C PHE A 8 -12.43 9.60 20.41
N CYS A 9 -11.84 9.36 21.58
CA CYS A 9 -10.41 9.04 21.69
C CYS A 9 -10.07 7.73 20.95
N ARG A 10 -9.12 7.78 20.01
CA ARG A 10 -8.64 6.64 19.19
C ARG A 10 -8.10 5.44 19.99
N ALA A 11 -7.78 5.62 21.28
CA ALA A 11 -7.21 4.58 22.13
C ALA A 11 -8.22 3.92 23.08
N CYS A 12 -9.24 4.65 23.56
CA CYS A 12 -10.15 4.16 24.62
C CYS A 12 -11.65 4.26 24.29
N GLY A 13 -12.05 4.99 23.24
CA GLY A 13 -13.46 5.08 22.83
C GLY A 13 -14.37 5.92 23.73
N GLU A 14 -13.83 6.76 24.63
CA GLU A 14 -14.64 7.71 25.42
C GLU A 14 -14.75 9.09 24.75
N SER A 15 -15.91 9.75 24.95
CA SER A 15 -16.26 11.06 24.36
C SER A 15 -15.52 12.20 25.04
N LEU A 16 -14.86 13.07 24.27
CA LEU A 16 -13.90 14.04 24.80
C LEU A 16 -14.48 15.36 25.34
N HIS A 17 -15.77 15.65 25.24
CA HIS A 17 -16.28 16.96 25.68
C HIS A 17 -17.60 16.94 26.45
N THR A 18 -17.53 17.36 27.71
CA THR A 18 -18.62 17.98 28.47
C THR A 18 -18.88 19.41 27.95
N LYS A 19 -20.18 19.74 27.78
CA LYS A 19 -20.78 21.04 27.39
C LYS A 19 -20.28 22.22 28.27
N PRO A 20 -20.29 23.51 27.80
CA PRO A 20 -21.51 24.12 27.26
C PRO A 20 -21.41 25.06 26.04
N ALA A 21 -22.62 25.31 25.54
CA ALA A 21 -23.12 26.05 24.39
C ALA A 21 -22.52 27.44 24.09
N THR A 22 -22.45 27.79 22.79
CA THR A 22 -23.11 29.00 22.24
C THR A 22 -23.13 29.04 20.69
N ALA A 23 -24.36 29.19 20.21
CA ALA A 23 -24.91 29.57 18.90
C ALA A 23 -23.99 29.81 17.68
N GLN A 24 -24.47 29.30 16.55
CA GLN A 24 -23.91 29.26 15.20
C GLN A 24 -23.63 30.65 14.58
N THR A 25 -22.36 30.91 14.29
CA THR A 25 -21.88 31.70 13.14
C THR A 25 -20.74 30.87 12.53
N GLY A 26 -20.62 30.86 11.19
CA GLY A 26 -19.83 29.87 10.44
C GLY A 26 -18.44 29.62 11.04
N LEU A 27 -18.04 28.35 11.19
CA LEU A 27 -16.83 27.95 11.92
C LEU A 27 -15.58 28.66 11.37
N LEU A 28 -15.46 28.81 10.04
CA LEU A 28 -14.41 29.62 9.41
C LEU A 28 -14.50 31.12 9.75
N VAL A 29 -15.70 31.70 9.86
CA VAL A 29 -15.90 33.10 10.28
C VAL A 29 -15.57 33.27 11.77
N LYS A 30 -15.93 32.32 12.64
CA LYS A 30 -15.55 32.35 14.06
C LYS A 30 -14.06 32.13 14.26
N TRP A 31 -13.44 31.19 13.55
CA TRP A 31 -12.00 30.97 13.64
C TRP A 31 -11.22 32.14 13.08
N THR A 32 -11.69 32.77 12.00
CA THR A 32 -11.10 34.02 11.50
C THR A 32 -11.33 35.17 12.47
N HIS A 33 -12.51 35.35 13.06
CA HIS A 33 -12.74 36.38 14.07
C HIS A 33 -11.93 36.12 15.35
N HIS A 34 -11.86 34.89 15.84
CA HIS A 34 -11.02 34.53 16.98
C HIS A 34 -9.53 34.64 16.66
N ALA A 35 -9.10 34.34 15.44
CA ALA A 35 -7.72 34.55 15.01
C ALA A 35 -7.39 36.04 14.81
N ILE A 36 -8.35 36.83 14.33
CA ILE A 36 -8.25 38.28 14.20
C ILE A 36 -8.22 38.92 15.60
N ASP A 37 -9.10 38.51 16.51
CA ASP A 37 -9.13 38.94 17.91
C ASP A 37 -7.85 38.51 18.64
N ALA A 38 -7.37 37.29 18.40
CA ALA A 38 -6.09 36.83 18.93
C ALA A 38 -4.91 37.63 18.35
N MET A 39 -4.96 37.99 17.06
CA MET A 39 -3.95 38.87 16.45
C MET A 39 -4.01 40.28 17.04
N PHE A 40 -5.20 40.87 17.19
CA PHE A 40 -5.37 42.18 17.80
C PHE A 40 -4.94 42.16 19.27
N TRP A 41 -5.23 41.10 20.00
CA TRP A 41 -4.75 40.90 21.37
C TRP A 41 -3.22 40.81 21.40
N LEU A 42 -2.59 40.06 20.49
CA LEU A 42 -1.14 39.93 20.40
C LEU A 42 -0.48 41.28 20.03
N VAL A 43 -1.07 42.05 19.12
CA VAL A 43 -0.62 43.40 18.78
C VAL A 43 -0.76 44.35 19.97
N ASP A 44 -1.89 44.35 20.67
CA ASP A 44 -2.10 45.22 21.84
C ASP A 44 -1.14 44.83 22.98
N GLU A 45 -0.94 43.53 23.23
CA GLU A 45 -0.02 43.03 24.24
C GLU A 45 1.44 43.37 23.91
N THR A 46 1.86 43.27 22.64
CA THR A 46 3.21 43.68 22.21
C THR A 46 3.44 45.18 22.33
N VAL A 47 2.44 46.02 22.02
CA VAL A 47 2.50 47.48 22.23
C VAL A 47 2.62 47.82 23.72
N ARG A 48 1.90 47.13 24.60
CA ARG A 48 1.99 47.32 26.05
C ARG A 48 3.37 46.93 26.59
N TRP A 49 3.93 45.81 26.14
CA TRP A 49 5.30 45.41 26.51
C TRP A 49 6.35 46.39 25.99
N TRP A 50 6.14 46.97 24.80
CA TRP A 50 6.98 48.04 24.27
C TRP A 50 6.91 49.32 25.11
N GLU A 51 5.71 49.71 25.55
CA GLU A 51 5.50 50.86 26.44
C GLU A 51 6.15 50.63 27.82
N ILE A 52 6.03 49.42 28.38
CA ILE A 52 6.74 49.03 29.62
C ILE A 52 8.25 49.16 29.42
N GLY A 53 8.78 48.69 28.29
CA GLY A 53 10.21 48.83 27.96
C GLY A 53 10.65 50.29 27.93
N LYS A 54 9.88 51.17 27.26
CA LYS A 54 10.14 52.61 27.19
C LYS A 54 10.07 53.29 28.56
N LEU A 55 9.04 53.00 29.35
CA LEU A 55 8.86 53.52 30.71
C LEU A 55 9.99 53.05 31.64
N SER A 56 10.42 51.78 31.52
CA SER A 56 11.53 51.24 32.31
C SER A 56 12.85 51.96 32.02
N ILE A 57 13.12 52.29 30.75
CA ILE A 57 14.29 53.08 30.36
C ILE A 57 14.19 54.48 30.94
N GLN A 58 13.04 55.15 30.79
CA GLN A 58 12.82 56.52 31.31
C GLN A 58 12.91 56.60 32.83
N LEU A 59 12.39 55.61 33.55
CA LEU A 59 12.50 55.51 35.00
C LEU A 59 13.95 55.27 35.43
N LYS A 60 14.72 54.44 34.70
CA LYS A 60 16.15 54.26 34.96
C LYS A 60 16.93 55.56 34.74
N THR A 61 16.63 56.34 33.70
CA THR A 61 17.29 57.62 33.45
C THR A 61 16.94 58.67 34.52
N LEU A 62 15.68 58.78 34.93
CA LEU A 62 15.26 59.72 35.97
C LEU A 62 15.79 59.34 37.36
N ARG A 63 15.88 58.04 37.69
CA ARG A 63 16.52 57.57 38.94
C ARG A 63 18.01 57.93 38.96
N ARG A 64 18.70 57.82 37.82
CA ARG A 64 20.11 58.25 37.69
C ARG A 64 20.26 59.77 37.85
N GLN A 65 19.38 60.56 37.24
CA GLN A 65 19.38 62.03 37.39
C GLN A 65 19.08 62.49 38.82
N ARG A 66 18.13 61.82 39.50
CA ARG A 66 17.87 62.07 40.93
C ARG A 66 19.07 61.73 41.79
N ALA A 67 19.73 60.60 41.55
CA ALA A 67 20.93 60.20 42.29
C ALA A 67 22.06 61.22 42.08
N SER A 68 22.32 61.67 40.85
CA SER A 68 23.35 62.68 40.58
C SER A 68 23.06 64.03 41.23
N LEU A 69 21.78 64.45 41.31
CA LEU A 69 21.40 65.68 42.00
C LEU A 69 21.56 65.54 43.52
N LEU A 70 21.19 64.39 44.09
CA LEU A 70 21.41 64.09 45.52
C LEU A 70 22.89 64.04 45.88
N ASP A 71 23.74 63.50 44.99
CA ASP A 71 25.19 63.49 45.16
C ASP A 71 25.79 64.91 45.05
N GLN A 72 25.23 65.77 44.19
CA GLN A 72 25.60 67.19 44.12
C GLN A 72 25.21 67.93 45.41
N PHE A 73 24.02 67.67 45.96
CA PHE A 73 23.57 68.21 47.24
C PHE A 73 24.39 67.70 48.44
N ALA A 74 24.91 66.48 48.38
CA ALA A 74 25.73 65.90 49.45
C ALA A 74 27.16 66.46 49.47
N ASN A 75 27.65 66.98 48.34
CA ASN A 75 28.99 67.56 48.20
C ASN A 75 29.04 69.08 48.47
N GLU A 76 27.88 69.75 48.61
CA GLU A 76 27.79 71.15 49.04
C GLU A 76 27.66 71.22 50.57
N ASP A 77 28.74 71.55 51.26
CA ASP A 77 28.94 71.49 52.73
C ASP A 77 28.01 72.38 53.61
N ASN A 78 26.89 72.91 53.13
CA ASN A 78 25.98 73.75 53.92
C ASN A 78 24.52 73.30 53.83
N PHE A 79 24.19 72.24 54.56
CA PHE A 79 22.85 71.62 54.64
C PHE A 79 21.80 72.44 55.43
N GLY A 80 21.91 73.77 55.43
CA GLY A 80 21.19 74.64 56.36
C GLY A 80 20.25 75.69 55.75
N SER A 81 20.63 76.43 54.71
CA SER A 81 19.87 77.65 54.37
C SER A 81 19.89 78.17 52.93
N GLU A 82 20.73 77.69 52.01
CA GLU A 82 20.82 78.26 50.65
C GLU A 82 20.93 77.23 49.52
N ALA A 83 20.22 76.11 49.61
CA ALA A 83 19.90 75.40 48.36
C ALA A 83 19.00 76.30 47.52
N THR A 84 19.47 76.71 46.35
CA THR A 84 18.75 77.61 45.43
C THR A 84 17.34 77.09 45.20
N VAL A 85 16.35 78.00 45.22
CA VAL A 85 14.93 77.66 45.06
C VAL A 85 14.70 76.81 43.80
N GLU A 86 15.48 77.07 42.76
CA GLU A 86 15.49 76.35 41.48
C GLU A 86 15.92 74.87 41.63
N GLN A 87 16.98 74.58 42.40
CA GLN A 87 17.45 73.22 42.62
C GLN A 87 16.47 72.40 43.48
N LYS A 88 15.83 73.02 44.49
CA LYS A 88 14.76 72.35 45.27
C LYS A 88 13.53 72.09 44.40
N GLN A 89 13.16 73.02 43.54
CA GLN A 89 12.07 72.83 42.57
C GLN A 89 12.39 71.73 41.55
N ALA A 90 13.62 71.63 41.07
CA ALA A 90 14.06 70.57 40.16
C ALA A 90 14.01 69.17 40.82
N LEU A 91 14.43 69.05 42.08
CA LEU A 91 14.33 67.79 42.82
C LEU A 91 12.87 67.39 43.04
N VAL A 92 12.01 68.33 43.43
CA VAL A 92 10.56 68.09 43.60
C VAL A 92 9.93 67.66 42.27
N GLY A 93 10.23 68.36 41.18
CA GLY A 93 9.73 68.03 39.84
C GLY A 93 10.15 66.63 39.38
N ILE A 94 11.42 66.24 39.57
CA ILE A 94 11.90 64.90 39.24
C ILE A 94 11.25 63.83 40.12
N THR A 95 11.02 64.11 41.41
CA THR A 95 10.32 63.16 42.29
C THR A 95 8.85 62.98 41.92
N GLU A 96 8.18 64.05 41.49
CA GLU A 96 6.80 64.02 41.04
C GLU A 96 6.66 63.27 39.70
N GLU A 97 7.57 63.51 38.75
CA GLU A 97 7.65 62.77 37.49
C GLU A 97 7.97 61.28 37.71
N LEU A 98 8.87 60.95 38.66
CA LEU A 98 9.15 59.57 39.04
C LEU A 98 7.91 58.86 39.58
N ALA A 99 7.16 59.49 40.48
CA ALA A 99 5.93 58.92 41.05
C ALA A 99 4.83 58.76 39.98
N ARG A 100 4.72 59.72 39.07
CA ARG A 100 3.78 59.67 37.94
C ARG A 100 4.12 58.56 36.95
N LEU A 101 5.40 58.38 36.60
CA LEU A 101 5.82 57.34 35.66
C LEU A 101 5.84 55.96 36.30
N SER A 102 6.15 55.84 37.60
CA SER A 102 6.11 54.56 38.30
C SER A 102 4.68 54.04 38.46
N SER A 103 3.74 54.92 38.81
CA SER A 103 2.32 54.56 38.87
C SER A 103 1.78 54.17 37.49
N ARG A 104 2.24 54.82 36.42
CA ARG A 104 1.92 54.42 35.04
C ARG A 104 2.52 53.06 34.66
N GLU A 105 3.77 52.76 35.03
CA GLU A 105 4.38 51.45 34.79
C GLU A 105 3.63 50.33 35.53
N GLU A 106 3.27 50.56 36.80
CA GLU A 106 2.54 49.60 37.63
C GLU A 106 1.13 49.34 37.07
N PHE A 107 0.46 50.39 36.60
CA PHE A 107 -0.82 50.28 35.92
C PHE A 107 -0.73 49.44 34.63
N VAL A 108 0.27 49.69 33.78
CA VAL A 108 0.43 48.95 32.52
C VAL A 108 0.79 47.48 32.80
N ARG A 109 1.70 47.20 33.75
CA ARG A 109 2.08 45.82 34.12
C ARG A 109 0.92 45.02 34.72
N SER A 110 0.03 45.65 35.49
CA SER A 110 -1.13 44.97 36.08
C SER A 110 -2.13 44.42 35.06
N ARG A 111 -2.09 44.94 33.82
CA ARG A 111 -2.95 44.55 32.70
C ARG A 111 -2.28 43.64 31.68
N CYS A 112 -1.00 43.32 31.87
CA CYS A 112 -0.23 42.48 30.95
C CYS A 112 -0.15 41.03 31.44
N TRP A 113 -0.02 40.10 30.50
CA TRP A 113 0.25 38.70 30.78
C TRP A 113 1.75 38.47 30.95
N ALA A 114 2.17 38.03 32.13
CA ALA A 114 3.58 37.85 32.49
C ALA A 114 4.32 36.82 31.60
N ILE A 115 3.60 35.84 31.03
CA ILE A 115 4.15 34.73 30.25
C ILE A 115 4.26 35.07 28.74
N ALA A 116 3.72 36.21 28.30
CA ALA A 116 3.69 36.58 26.87
C ALA A 116 5.07 36.60 26.17
N PRO A 117 6.17 37.07 26.80
CA PRO A 117 7.49 37.05 26.17
C PRO A 117 8.03 35.63 25.92
N GLU A 118 7.77 34.68 26.82
CA GLU A 118 8.23 33.29 26.69
C GLU A 118 7.47 32.56 25.57
N LEU A 119 6.15 32.78 25.46
CA LEU A 119 5.33 32.21 24.40
C LEU A 119 5.71 32.74 23.02
N MET A 120 6.02 34.04 22.90
CA MET A 120 6.53 34.61 21.65
C MET A 120 7.83 33.94 21.20
N PHE A 121 8.76 33.70 22.13
CA PHE A 121 10.03 33.04 21.81
C PHE A 121 9.82 31.60 21.33
N VAL A 122 8.94 30.84 21.99
CA VAL A 122 8.58 29.48 21.56
C VAL A 122 7.92 29.48 20.18
N GLY A 123 7.03 30.43 19.90
CA GLY A 123 6.39 30.58 18.59
C GLY A 123 7.39 30.85 17.47
N ILE A 124 8.32 31.80 17.68
CA ILE A 124 9.39 32.11 16.71
C ILE A 124 10.28 30.88 16.48
N PHE A 125 10.63 30.16 17.55
CA PHE A 125 11.44 28.94 17.45
C PHE A 125 10.73 27.85 16.64
N MET A 126 9.43 27.63 16.85
CA MET A 126 8.64 26.66 16.07
C MET A 126 8.56 27.03 14.59
N ILE A 127 8.39 28.30 14.25
CA ILE A 127 8.40 28.79 12.86
C ILE A 127 9.77 28.56 12.22
N PHE A 128 10.85 28.82 12.95
CA PHE A 128 12.21 28.59 12.48
C PHE A 128 12.48 27.09 12.26
N LEU A 129 12.06 26.23 13.19
CA LEU A 129 12.18 24.78 13.07
C LEU A 129 11.36 24.25 11.89
N TYR A 130 10.13 24.74 11.71
CA TYR A 130 9.30 24.42 10.54
C TYR A 130 9.97 24.87 9.24
N GLY A 131 10.55 26.07 9.19
CA GLY A 131 11.30 26.55 8.04
C GLY A 131 12.49 25.64 7.69
N ILE A 132 13.23 25.16 8.69
CA ILE A 132 14.34 24.20 8.49
C ILE A 132 13.83 22.86 7.96
N LEU A 133 12.74 22.34 8.49
CA LEU A 133 12.15 21.06 8.07
C LEU A 133 11.54 21.16 6.67
N ALA A 134 10.82 22.23 6.37
CA ALA A 134 10.20 22.47 5.07
C ALA A 134 11.23 22.71 3.96
N MET A 135 12.39 23.31 4.28
CA MET A 135 13.49 23.49 3.32
C MET A 135 14.39 22.26 3.17
N ASN A 136 14.27 21.25 4.04
CA ASN A 136 14.93 19.95 3.91
C ASN A 136 13.91 18.83 3.68
N PRO A 137 13.16 18.81 2.55
CA PRO A 137 12.47 17.61 2.15
C PRO A 137 13.52 16.51 1.99
N THR A 138 13.30 15.39 2.67
CA THR A 138 14.19 14.22 2.72
C THR A 138 14.82 13.94 1.34
N ARG A 139 16.09 14.31 1.19
CA ARG A 139 16.90 14.10 -0.02
C ARG A 139 17.34 12.63 -0.11
N SER A 140 16.41 11.68 -0.02
CA SER A 140 16.81 10.28 -0.11
C SER A 140 17.14 9.95 -1.58
N LEU A 141 18.42 9.80 -1.88
CA LEU A 141 18.91 9.16 -3.10
C LEU A 141 18.95 7.64 -2.92
N LEU A 142 18.03 7.10 -2.12
CA LEU A 142 18.07 5.70 -1.75
C LEU A 142 17.17 4.92 -2.71
N PRO A 143 17.71 3.95 -3.46
CA PRO A 143 16.88 3.08 -4.28
C PRO A 143 15.89 2.31 -3.38
N ARG A 144 14.77 1.88 -3.93
CA ARG A 144 13.84 0.98 -3.23
C ARG A 144 14.61 -0.30 -2.88
N MET A 145 14.31 -0.90 -1.74
CA MET A 145 14.88 -2.21 -1.42
C MET A 145 14.33 -3.21 -2.44
N ASN A 146 15.20 -3.96 -3.10
CA ASN A 146 14.76 -5.06 -3.96
C ASN A 146 13.95 -6.02 -3.09
N ILE A 147 12.67 -6.21 -3.44
CA ILE A 147 11.81 -7.18 -2.77
C ILE A 147 12.38 -8.55 -3.14
N GLU A 148 12.84 -9.32 -2.15
CA GLU A 148 13.38 -10.67 -2.38
C GLU A 148 12.26 -11.56 -2.96
N PRO A 149 12.33 -11.97 -4.24
CA PRO A 149 11.24 -12.71 -4.85
C PRO A 149 11.33 -14.16 -4.38
N GLY A 150 10.42 -14.58 -3.49
CA GLY A 150 10.08 -15.97 -3.13
C GLY A 150 11.21 -16.88 -2.62
N ILE A 151 10.99 -17.67 -1.56
CA ILE A 151 12.04 -18.54 -1.00
C ILE A 151 12.35 -19.70 -1.97
N PHE A 152 13.42 -19.57 -2.77
CA PHE A 152 13.91 -20.61 -3.70
C PHE A 152 14.65 -21.75 -3.00
N SER A 153 14.02 -22.41 -2.02
CA SER A 153 14.60 -23.57 -1.35
C SER A 153 14.21 -24.87 -2.08
N GLY A 154 15.15 -25.61 -2.66
CA GLY A 154 14.84 -26.86 -3.37
C GLY A 154 15.94 -27.36 -4.30
N GLN A 155 15.88 -28.61 -4.76
CA GLN A 155 16.70 -29.05 -5.91
C GLN A 155 16.11 -28.51 -7.22
N VAL A 156 16.92 -28.38 -8.27
CA VAL A 156 16.40 -28.05 -9.60
C VAL A 156 15.54 -29.21 -10.07
N SER A 157 14.26 -28.95 -10.33
CA SER A 157 13.26 -29.96 -10.69
C SER A 157 13.13 -30.13 -12.20
N ARG A 158 13.28 -29.05 -12.97
CA ARG A 158 13.15 -29.05 -14.43
C ARG A 158 14.00 -27.93 -15.02
N VAL A 159 14.47 -28.14 -16.24
CA VAL A 159 15.10 -27.12 -17.08
C VAL A 159 14.36 -27.11 -18.42
N ARG A 160 13.93 -25.93 -18.89
CA ARG A 160 13.38 -25.74 -20.23
C ARG A 160 14.26 -24.78 -21.00
N ASP A 161 14.70 -25.22 -22.17
CA ASP A 161 15.50 -24.39 -23.07
C ASP A 161 14.62 -23.87 -24.20
N LEU A 162 14.58 -22.55 -24.36
CA LEU A 162 13.91 -21.87 -25.46
C LEU A 162 14.97 -21.35 -26.43
N PRO A 163 14.86 -21.59 -27.74
CA PRO A 163 15.75 -20.98 -28.71
C PRO A 163 15.52 -19.47 -28.74
N PHE A 164 16.61 -18.70 -28.76
CA PHE A 164 16.59 -17.25 -28.81
C PHE A 164 17.57 -16.77 -29.87
N ALA A 165 17.19 -15.79 -30.70
CA ALA A 165 18.00 -15.36 -31.83
C ALA A 165 17.70 -13.90 -32.25
N PHE A 166 17.58 -13.00 -31.26
CA PHE A 166 17.25 -11.58 -31.50
C PHE A 166 18.38 -10.62 -31.14
N HIS A 167 19.33 -11.04 -30.30
CA HIS A 167 20.38 -10.19 -29.77
C HIS A 167 21.73 -10.89 -29.92
N SER A 168 22.76 -10.16 -30.35
CA SER A 168 24.13 -10.65 -30.27
C SER A 168 24.74 -10.39 -28.88
N VAL A 169 24.24 -9.35 -28.20
CA VAL A 169 24.63 -8.98 -26.83
C VAL A 169 23.38 -8.72 -26.02
N VAL A 170 23.17 -9.54 -24.99
CA VAL A 170 22.13 -9.37 -23.98
C VAL A 170 22.74 -8.63 -22.79
N THR A 171 22.07 -7.58 -22.32
CA THR A 171 22.55 -6.79 -21.18
C THR A 171 21.71 -6.96 -19.93
N CYS A 172 20.41 -7.14 -20.09
CA CYS A 172 19.47 -7.20 -18.97
C CYS A 172 18.25 -8.05 -19.33
N ALA A 173 17.60 -8.59 -18.30
CA ALA A 173 16.36 -9.32 -18.43
C ALA A 173 15.51 -9.10 -17.18
N GLU A 174 14.20 -8.87 -17.35
CA GLU A 174 13.28 -8.63 -16.24
C GLU A 174 11.90 -9.23 -16.52
N TRP A 175 11.21 -9.64 -15.45
CA TRP A 175 9.86 -10.18 -15.53
C TRP A 175 8.82 -9.11 -15.27
N PHE A 176 7.95 -8.86 -16.25
CA PHE A 176 6.89 -7.85 -16.15
C PHE A 176 5.61 -8.40 -16.78
N ASP A 177 4.45 -8.25 -16.12
CA ASP A 177 3.15 -8.77 -16.59
C ASP A 177 3.18 -10.22 -17.11
N ASN A 178 3.84 -11.14 -16.36
CA ASN A 178 4.02 -12.56 -16.71
C ASN A 178 4.79 -12.84 -18.03
N LYS A 179 5.44 -11.83 -18.62
CA LYS A 179 6.32 -11.98 -19.77
C LYS A 179 7.76 -11.66 -19.39
N LEU A 180 8.70 -12.28 -20.11
CA LEU A 180 10.11 -12.00 -19.96
C LEU A 180 10.50 -10.91 -20.95
N TYR A 181 10.99 -9.79 -20.43
CA TYR A 181 11.53 -8.70 -21.24
C TYR A 181 13.05 -8.83 -21.25
N ILE A 182 13.63 -8.86 -22.45
CA ILE A 182 15.06 -9.01 -22.67
C ILE A 182 15.57 -7.78 -23.41
N GLY A 183 16.57 -7.12 -22.84
CA GLY A 183 17.21 -5.95 -23.42
C GLY A 183 18.59 -6.28 -23.97
N GLY A 184 18.93 -5.66 -25.10
CA GLY A 184 20.27 -5.73 -25.67
C GLY A 184 20.45 -4.86 -26.90
N ASP A 185 21.31 -5.31 -27.81
CA ASP A 185 21.62 -4.64 -29.08
C ASP A 185 20.46 -4.62 -30.07
N GLY A 186 19.68 -5.70 -30.14
CA GLY A 186 18.43 -5.78 -30.93
C GLY A 186 17.22 -5.06 -30.32
N GLY A 187 17.41 -4.15 -29.37
CA GLY A 187 16.32 -3.44 -28.70
C GLY A 187 15.72 -4.18 -27.52
N LEU A 188 14.38 -4.21 -27.45
CA LEU A 188 13.62 -4.89 -26.40
C LEU A 188 12.84 -6.05 -27.03
N THR A 189 13.14 -7.28 -26.59
CA THR A 189 12.41 -8.47 -27.00
C THR A 189 11.53 -8.96 -25.87
N ILE A 190 10.27 -9.23 -26.18
CA ILE A 190 9.25 -9.75 -25.27
C ILE A 190 9.10 -11.25 -25.56
N VAL A 191 9.34 -12.08 -24.56
CA VAL A 191 9.21 -13.53 -24.65
C VAL A 191 8.03 -13.97 -23.80
N ASP A 192 7.07 -14.63 -24.44
CA ASP A 192 6.00 -15.30 -23.72
C ASP A 192 6.48 -16.70 -23.30
N PRO A 193 6.64 -16.97 -21.99
CA PRO A 193 7.14 -18.26 -21.51
C PRO A 193 6.18 -19.41 -21.81
N VAL A 194 4.89 -19.15 -22.03
CA VAL A 194 3.90 -20.21 -22.32
C VAL A 194 4.14 -20.73 -23.72
N THR A 195 4.03 -19.84 -24.70
CA THR A 195 4.15 -20.17 -26.13
C THR A 195 5.60 -20.37 -26.57
N GLY A 196 6.57 -19.81 -25.84
CA GLY A 196 7.98 -19.77 -26.24
C GLY A 196 8.23 -18.85 -27.45
N GLN A 197 7.25 -18.03 -27.83
CA GLN A 197 7.41 -17.06 -28.90
C GLN A 197 8.09 -15.80 -28.37
N ALA A 198 9.07 -15.33 -29.13
CA ALA A 198 9.78 -14.09 -28.89
C ALA A 198 9.35 -13.07 -29.96
N SER A 199 8.93 -11.89 -29.51
CA SER A 199 8.48 -10.78 -30.36
C SER A 199 9.22 -9.51 -29.96
N SER A 200 9.75 -8.77 -30.94
CA SER A 200 10.32 -7.44 -30.68
C SER A 200 9.22 -6.45 -30.26
N ALA A 201 9.52 -5.57 -29.31
CA ALA A 201 8.61 -4.51 -28.90
C ALA A 201 8.49 -3.46 -30.01
N ALA A 202 7.26 -3.22 -30.48
CA ALA A 202 6.97 -2.12 -31.38
C ALA A 202 7.14 -0.77 -30.64
N GLU A 203 7.35 0.32 -31.38
CA GLU A 203 7.40 1.72 -30.88
C GLU A 203 8.74 2.19 -30.28
N LEU A 204 9.73 1.31 -30.08
CA LEU A 204 11.11 1.75 -29.82
C LEU A 204 11.83 2.12 -31.12
N PRO A 205 12.81 3.05 -31.09
CA PRO A 205 13.66 3.32 -32.25
C PRO A 205 14.41 2.06 -32.72
N ASP A 206 14.55 1.88 -34.04
CA ASP A 206 15.16 0.68 -34.64
C ASP A 206 16.61 0.42 -34.18
N ASP A 207 17.35 1.47 -33.80
CA ASP A 207 18.74 1.40 -33.30
C ASP A 207 18.84 1.56 -31.77
N PHE A 208 17.74 1.37 -31.02
CA PHE A 208 17.75 1.56 -29.57
C PHE A 208 18.49 0.43 -28.87
N PHE A 209 19.64 0.73 -28.25
CA PHE A 209 20.39 -0.24 -27.45
C PHE A 209 19.88 -0.22 -26.00
N VAL A 210 19.16 -1.25 -25.58
CA VAL A 210 18.71 -1.38 -24.18
C VAL A 210 19.89 -1.79 -23.33
N ARG A 211 20.07 -1.13 -22.17
CA ARG A 211 21.12 -1.45 -21.18
C ARG A 211 20.59 -1.97 -19.87
N ASP A 212 19.46 -1.44 -19.42
CA ASP A 212 18.90 -1.77 -18.11
C ASP A 212 17.37 -1.68 -18.13
N LEU A 213 16.74 -2.49 -17.29
CA LEU A 213 15.28 -2.59 -17.16
C LEU A 213 14.94 -2.50 -15.67
N VAL A 214 14.01 -1.62 -15.31
CA VAL A 214 13.61 -1.44 -13.90
C VAL A 214 12.12 -1.29 -13.77
N ILE A 215 11.52 -2.06 -12.87
CA ILE A 215 10.08 -2.04 -12.62
C ILE A 215 9.74 -0.99 -11.57
N ASN A 216 8.71 -0.19 -11.84
CA ASN A 216 8.07 0.68 -10.85
C ASN A 216 6.57 0.43 -10.86
N GLU A 217 6.12 -0.38 -9.89
CA GLU A 217 4.71 -0.74 -9.71
C GLU A 217 4.13 -1.33 -11.01
N ASN A 218 3.35 -0.54 -11.75
CA ASN A 218 2.72 -0.97 -13.01
C ASN A 218 3.41 -0.42 -14.27
N SER A 219 4.63 0.09 -14.16
CA SER A 219 5.40 0.59 -15.29
C SER A 219 6.79 -0.04 -15.36
N LEU A 220 7.26 -0.30 -16.57
CA LEU A 220 8.61 -0.77 -16.83
C LEU A 220 9.43 0.37 -17.45
N PHE A 221 10.49 0.79 -16.74
CA PHE A 221 11.46 1.74 -17.25
C PHE A 221 12.50 1.01 -18.10
N ILE A 222 12.71 1.51 -19.31
CA ILE A 222 13.64 0.97 -20.29
C ILE A 222 14.77 1.99 -20.45
N ALA A 223 15.96 1.64 -19.97
CA ALA A 223 17.14 2.47 -20.07
C ALA A 223 18.00 2.05 -21.25
N GLY A 224 18.55 3.01 -21.98
CA GLY A 224 19.47 2.67 -23.05
C GLY A 224 20.01 3.87 -23.79
N PHE A 225 20.19 3.67 -25.09
CA PHE A 225 20.63 4.70 -26.00
C PHE A 225 19.74 4.73 -27.26
N PRO A 226 19.16 5.89 -27.64
CA PRO A 226 19.22 7.19 -26.94
C PRO A 226 18.08 7.37 -25.91
N GLY A 227 18.42 7.44 -24.61
CA GLY A 227 17.51 7.93 -23.56
C GLY A 227 16.79 6.84 -22.75
N ILE A 228 15.65 7.23 -22.18
CA ILE A 228 14.85 6.42 -21.26
C ILE A 228 13.39 6.44 -21.72
N TYR A 229 12.79 5.26 -21.78
CA TYR A 229 11.39 5.04 -22.17
C TYR A 229 10.62 4.40 -21.01
N THR A 230 9.30 4.59 -20.98
CA THR A 230 8.40 3.90 -20.07
C THR A 230 7.41 3.07 -20.86
N LEU A 231 7.21 1.83 -20.42
CA LEU A 231 6.14 0.96 -20.87
C LEU A 231 5.02 1.01 -19.84
N GLU A 232 3.86 1.53 -20.24
CA GLU A 232 2.65 1.62 -19.43
C GLU A 232 1.47 1.10 -20.25
N ASN A 233 0.72 0.13 -19.73
CA ASN A 233 -0.47 -0.43 -20.40
C ASN A 233 -0.21 -0.81 -21.88
N THR A 234 0.92 -1.47 -22.16
CA THR A 234 1.39 -1.88 -23.50
C THR A 234 1.87 -0.79 -24.45
N VAL A 235 1.86 0.49 -24.03
CA VAL A 235 2.34 1.62 -24.85
C VAL A 235 3.72 2.05 -24.39
N ILE A 236 4.65 2.26 -25.33
CA ILE A 236 6.00 2.75 -25.05
C ILE A 236 6.08 4.24 -25.34
N LYS A 237 6.50 5.04 -24.36
CA LYS A 237 6.67 6.49 -24.51
C LYS A 237 8.01 6.97 -23.94
N PRO A 238 8.64 8.00 -24.53
CA PRO A 238 9.84 8.60 -23.97
C PRO A 238 9.51 9.28 -22.62
N LEU A 239 10.34 9.04 -21.60
CA LEU A 239 10.15 9.65 -20.29
C LEU A 239 10.51 11.15 -20.28
N TYR A 240 11.62 11.49 -20.94
CA TYR A 240 12.13 12.86 -21.02
C TYR A 240 12.06 13.37 -22.46
N ARG A 241 11.76 14.65 -22.64
CA ARG A 241 11.93 15.33 -23.94
C ARG A 241 13.43 15.59 -24.19
N GLU A 242 13.79 15.83 -25.46
CA GLU A 242 15.20 15.87 -25.91
C GLU A 242 16.13 16.85 -25.15
N ALA A 243 15.59 17.89 -24.49
CA ALA A 243 16.36 18.86 -23.70
C ALA A 243 16.35 18.61 -22.17
N GLN A 244 15.55 17.65 -21.69
CA GLN A 244 15.32 17.41 -20.26
C GLN A 244 16.26 16.34 -19.68
N LEU A 245 16.88 15.53 -20.54
CA LEU A 245 17.90 14.55 -20.19
C LEU A 245 19.27 15.05 -20.70
N PRO A 246 20.20 15.46 -19.81
CA PRO A 246 21.48 16.02 -20.23
C PRO A 246 22.37 15.06 -21.03
N VAL A 247 22.20 13.75 -20.81
CA VAL A 247 23.05 12.70 -21.38
C VAL A 247 22.17 11.57 -21.91
N LYS A 248 22.21 11.32 -23.22
CA LYS A 248 21.40 10.28 -23.88
C LYS A 248 21.91 8.86 -23.68
N LEU A 249 23.17 8.68 -23.26
CA LEU A 249 23.79 7.36 -23.04
C LEU A 249 23.64 6.93 -21.57
N VAL A 250 22.57 6.20 -21.29
CA VAL A 250 22.25 5.68 -19.96
C VAL A 250 22.75 4.25 -19.83
N ASN A 251 23.39 3.95 -18.69
CA ASN A 251 23.95 2.63 -18.41
C ASN A 251 23.08 1.81 -17.46
N THR A 252 22.58 2.41 -16.38
CA THR A 252 21.77 1.73 -15.36
C THR A 252 20.76 2.69 -14.74
N LEU A 253 19.65 2.16 -14.26
CA LEU A 253 18.60 2.89 -13.56
C LEU A 253 18.34 2.31 -12.18
N ALA A 254 17.84 3.14 -11.28
CA ALA A 254 17.20 2.65 -10.07
C ALA A 254 16.05 3.57 -9.64
N VAL A 255 14.95 2.99 -9.20
CA VAL A 255 13.78 3.71 -8.70
C VAL A 255 13.94 3.98 -7.21
N THR A 256 13.68 5.22 -6.79
CA THR A 256 13.69 5.62 -5.37
C THR A 256 12.28 5.65 -4.79
N GLY A 257 12.14 5.69 -3.47
CA GLY A 257 10.83 5.62 -2.78
C GLY A 257 9.83 6.76 -3.03
N TYR A 258 10.18 7.78 -3.83
CA TYR A 258 9.31 8.91 -4.18
C TYR A 258 9.12 9.04 -5.70
N ASP A 259 9.16 7.93 -6.44
CA ASP A 259 9.09 7.90 -7.92
C ASP A 259 10.10 8.82 -8.61
N ARG A 260 11.27 9.00 -7.98
CA ARG A 260 12.43 9.63 -8.62
C ARG A 260 13.36 8.54 -9.11
N LEU A 261 14.06 8.84 -10.20
CA LEU A 261 15.02 7.94 -10.81
C LEU A 261 16.45 8.34 -10.45
N LEU A 262 17.27 7.34 -10.13
CA LEU A 262 18.72 7.44 -10.20
C LEU A 262 19.14 6.93 -11.56
N ILE A 263 19.91 7.74 -12.28
CA ILE A 263 20.29 7.47 -13.65
C ILE A 263 21.82 7.40 -13.70
N GLY A 264 22.36 6.21 -13.88
CA GLY A 264 23.78 5.98 -14.08
C GLY A 264 24.12 6.17 -15.56
N THR A 265 25.07 7.04 -15.86
CA THR A 265 25.50 7.30 -17.24
C THR A 265 26.89 6.72 -17.51
N VAL A 266 27.23 6.60 -18.80
CA VAL A 266 28.59 6.29 -19.23
C VAL A 266 29.40 7.60 -19.32
N GLY A 267 30.47 7.71 -18.55
CA GLY A 267 31.42 8.83 -18.61
C GLY A 267 30.90 10.20 -18.14
N SER A 268 29.62 10.38 -17.77
CA SER A 268 29.13 11.66 -17.25
C SER A 268 28.87 11.66 -15.75
N GLY A 269 28.62 10.50 -15.14
CA GLY A 269 28.38 10.33 -13.70
C GLY A 269 26.92 9.99 -13.38
N LEU A 270 26.51 10.31 -12.15
CA LEU A 270 25.16 10.10 -11.64
C LEU A 270 24.26 11.29 -11.97
N LEU A 271 23.10 10.99 -12.54
CA LEU A 271 21.98 11.88 -12.75
C LEU A 271 20.86 11.54 -11.77
N ARG A 272 20.14 12.57 -11.33
CA ARG A 272 18.91 12.47 -10.53
C ARG A 272 17.74 12.92 -11.39
N GLY A 273 16.86 11.99 -11.72
CA GLY A 273 15.65 12.21 -12.50
C GLY A 273 14.41 12.43 -11.65
N ASN A 274 13.56 13.38 -12.04
CA ASN A 274 12.14 13.42 -11.68
C ASN A 274 11.29 13.21 -12.96
N ALA A 275 9.97 13.31 -12.88
CA ALA A 275 9.10 13.14 -14.05
C ALA A 275 9.39 14.12 -15.21
N ASP A 276 10.00 15.28 -14.93
CA ASP A 276 10.14 16.37 -15.89
C ASP A 276 11.59 16.65 -16.35
N SER A 277 12.61 16.25 -15.57
CA SER A 277 14.01 16.63 -15.80
C SER A 277 15.00 15.75 -15.04
N ALA A 278 16.23 15.66 -15.54
CA ALA A 278 17.34 15.03 -14.84
C ALA A 278 18.48 16.02 -14.56
N VAL A 279 19.03 15.98 -13.35
CA VAL A 279 20.09 16.89 -12.89
C VAL A 279 21.32 16.09 -12.45
N MET A 280 22.51 16.55 -12.83
CA MET A 280 23.78 15.93 -12.45
C MET A 280 24.05 16.06 -10.94
N VAL A 281 24.48 14.96 -10.32
CA VAL A 281 24.93 14.95 -8.93
C VAL A 281 26.45 15.18 -8.87
N LEU A 282 26.86 16.15 -8.07
CA LEU A 282 28.28 16.50 -7.92
C LEU A 282 29.06 15.36 -7.25
N GLY A 283 30.35 15.23 -7.55
CA GLY A 283 31.24 14.22 -6.96
C GLY A 283 31.31 12.89 -7.72
N THR A 284 30.42 12.67 -8.70
CA THR A 284 30.42 11.47 -9.55
C THR A 284 30.82 11.73 -11.00
N GLN A 285 31.25 12.96 -11.33
CA GLN A 285 31.50 13.35 -12.71
C GLN A 285 32.62 12.52 -13.35
N LYS A 286 32.52 12.31 -14.66
CA LYS A 286 33.50 11.56 -15.48
C LYS A 286 33.63 10.07 -15.15
N ARG A 287 32.72 9.50 -14.34
CA ARG A 287 32.73 8.09 -13.99
C ARG A 287 31.62 7.35 -14.74
N THR A 288 31.94 6.15 -15.21
CA THR A 288 30.91 5.22 -15.71
C THR A 288 30.26 4.51 -14.53
N ILE A 289 28.98 4.82 -14.29
CA ILE A 289 28.22 4.19 -13.21
C ILE A 289 27.67 2.85 -13.71
N ARG A 290 28.01 1.76 -13.04
CA ARG A 290 27.63 0.39 -13.43
C ARG A 290 26.42 -0.14 -12.67
N ASP A 291 26.30 0.17 -11.38
CA ASP A 291 25.20 -0.36 -10.56
C ASP A 291 24.97 0.47 -9.29
N PHE A 292 23.80 0.28 -8.68
CA PHE A 292 23.38 0.95 -7.45
C PHE A 292 23.03 -0.05 -6.35
N GLY A 293 23.39 0.30 -5.12
CA GLY A 293 23.08 -0.47 -3.93
C GLY A 293 22.54 0.40 -2.82
N ARG A 294 21.72 -0.17 -1.96
CA ARG A 294 21.25 0.47 -0.73
C ARG A 294 21.62 -0.38 0.47
N GLN A 295 22.35 0.23 1.39
CA GLN A 295 22.56 -0.34 2.71
C GLN A 295 21.99 0.60 3.77
N GLY A 296 20.83 0.25 4.33
CA GLY A 296 20.17 1.09 5.33
C GLY A 296 19.88 2.50 4.79
N ASN A 297 20.64 3.50 5.27
CA ASN A 297 20.52 4.91 4.87
C ASN A 297 21.69 5.41 4.00
N GLU A 298 22.51 4.51 3.45
CA GLU A 298 23.65 4.83 2.59
C GLU A 298 23.40 4.34 1.16
N LEU A 299 23.71 5.21 0.19
CA LEU A 299 23.74 4.88 -1.23
C LEU A 299 25.14 4.37 -1.57
N TRP A 300 25.18 3.22 -2.22
CA TRP A 300 26.38 2.61 -2.76
C TRP A 300 26.32 2.74 -4.27
N ILE A 301 27.35 3.32 -4.86
CA ILE A 301 27.44 3.54 -6.30
C ILE A 301 28.66 2.78 -6.78
N MET A 302 28.44 1.77 -7.62
CA MET A 302 29.53 1.05 -8.26
C MET A 302 29.88 1.76 -9.57
N HIS A 303 31.16 2.09 -9.73
CA HIS A 303 31.71 2.60 -10.98
C HIS A 303 32.79 1.65 -11.51
N GLU A 304 33.32 1.93 -12.69
CA GLU A 304 34.26 1.03 -13.40
C GLU A 304 35.52 0.64 -12.60
N ASP A 305 36.04 1.55 -11.77
CA ASP A 305 37.28 1.36 -11.00
C ASP A 305 37.05 1.08 -9.51
N GLY A 306 35.82 1.12 -9.00
CA GLY A 306 35.59 1.08 -7.56
C GLY A 306 34.15 1.33 -7.10
N ILE A 307 33.99 1.55 -5.80
CA ILE A 307 32.70 1.80 -5.16
C ILE A 307 32.77 3.11 -4.39
N LEU A 308 31.73 3.92 -4.53
CA LEU A 308 31.49 5.12 -3.74
C LEU A 308 30.36 4.86 -2.74
N THR A 309 30.52 5.28 -1.50
CA THR A 309 29.48 5.21 -0.47
C THR A 309 29.17 6.60 0.04
N GLY A 310 27.90 6.90 0.31
CA GLY A 310 27.53 8.26 0.66
C GLY A 310 26.09 8.46 1.06
N ARG A 311 25.80 9.67 1.55
CA ARG A 311 24.45 10.14 1.87
C ARG A 311 24.20 11.47 1.17
N GLY A 312 23.12 11.54 0.39
CA GLY A 312 22.83 12.73 -0.41
C GLY A 312 23.94 13.01 -1.42
N ASP A 313 24.44 14.24 -1.46
CA ASP A 313 25.38 14.72 -2.48
C ASP A 313 26.87 14.53 -2.09
N SER A 314 27.16 13.80 -1.00
CA SER A 314 28.52 13.53 -0.51
C SER A 314 28.86 12.05 -0.64
N PHE A 315 29.92 11.75 -1.40
CA PHE A 315 30.38 10.39 -1.68
C PHE A 315 31.86 10.23 -1.34
N GLU A 316 32.19 9.14 -0.65
CA GLU A 316 33.54 8.75 -0.29
C GLU A 316 33.90 7.43 -0.98
N PRO A 317 35.14 7.27 -1.46
CA PRO A 317 35.60 6.02 -2.05
C PRO A 317 35.76 4.92 -1.00
N LEU A 318 35.14 3.77 -1.24
CA LEU A 318 35.32 2.57 -0.45
C LEU A 318 36.51 1.77 -0.98
N ASN A 319 37.66 1.95 -0.33
CA ASN A 319 38.89 1.26 -0.72
C ASN A 319 38.95 -0.15 -0.14
N LEU A 320 38.77 -1.16 -0.99
CA LEU A 320 38.84 -2.56 -0.62
C LEU A 320 40.01 -3.24 -1.33
N GLN A 321 40.99 -3.72 -0.57
CA GLN A 321 42.14 -4.46 -1.13
C GLN A 321 41.71 -5.70 -1.91
N VAL A 322 40.63 -6.35 -1.50
CA VAL A 322 40.08 -7.51 -2.22
C VAL A 322 39.55 -7.18 -3.62
N LEU A 323 39.26 -5.91 -3.92
CA LEU A 323 38.81 -5.48 -5.25
C LEU A 323 39.97 -4.96 -6.12
N ALA A 324 41.19 -4.87 -5.58
CA ALA A 324 42.32 -4.31 -6.31
C ALA A 324 42.63 -5.11 -7.57
N GLY A 325 42.68 -4.43 -8.72
CA GLY A 325 42.99 -5.02 -10.02
C GLY A 325 41.87 -5.87 -10.63
N ARG A 326 40.65 -5.82 -10.09
CA ARG A 326 39.48 -6.55 -10.60
C ARG A 326 38.50 -5.60 -11.27
N HIS A 327 37.84 -6.09 -12.31
CA HIS A 327 36.81 -5.32 -13.00
C HIS A 327 35.43 -5.60 -12.39
N LEU A 328 34.79 -4.55 -11.88
CA LEU A 328 33.50 -4.67 -11.19
C LEU A 328 32.36 -4.66 -12.21
N ARG A 329 31.46 -5.65 -12.20
CA ARG A 329 30.41 -5.81 -13.22
C ARG A 329 29.02 -5.57 -12.69
N ARG A 330 28.66 -6.22 -11.58
CA ARG A 330 27.33 -6.16 -10.93
C ARG A 330 27.47 -6.04 -9.42
N MET A 331 26.55 -5.35 -8.76
CA MET A 331 26.50 -5.26 -7.30
C MET A 331 25.07 -5.46 -6.81
N ILE A 332 24.89 -6.34 -5.83
CA ILE A 332 23.60 -6.52 -5.17
C ILE A 332 23.77 -6.40 -3.67
N THR A 333 22.91 -5.61 -3.05
CA THR A 333 22.95 -5.28 -1.61
C THR A 333 21.69 -5.78 -0.94
N THR A 334 21.83 -6.54 0.13
CA THR A 334 20.75 -6.92 1.05
C THR A 334 20.94 -6.24 2.40
N ASP A 335 20.01 -6.45 3.33
CA ASP A 335 20.09 -5.86 4.67
C ASP A 335 21.35 -6.27 5.45
N ARG A 336 21.96 -7.42 5.12
CA ARG A 336 23.09 -8.00 5.86
C ARG A 336 24.34 -8.21 5.02
N ASN A 337 24.18 -8.39 3.70
CA ASN A 337 25.26 -8.82 2.81
C ASN A 337 25.35 -7.91 1.58
N VAL A 338 26.57 -7.76 1.06
CA VAL A 338 26.82 -7.10 -0.21
C VAL A 338 27.57 -8.07 -1.10
N PHE A 339 27.07 -8.33 -2.30
CA PHE A 339 27.72 -9.20 -3.28
C PHE A 339 28.16 -8.37 -4.49
N ILE A 340 29.41 -8.55 -4.88
CA ILE A 340 30.04 -7.83 -6.00
C ILE A 340 30.56 -8.88 -6.98
N GLY A 341 30.01 -8.85 -8.19
CA GLY A 341 30.44 -9.68 -9.30
C GLY A 341 31.63 -9.03 -10.00
N THR A 342 32.71 -9.79 -10.14
CA THR A 342 33.91 -9.35 -10.84
C THR A 342 34.27 -10.29 -11.99
N ASP A 343 35.29 -9.92 -12.74
CA ASP A 343 35.93 -10.78 -13.75
C ASP A 343 36.62 -12.03 -13.16
N GLN A 344 36.78 -12.09 -11.84
CA GLN A 344 37.46 -13.17 -11.11
C GLN A 344 36.57 -13.82 -10.03
N GLY A 345 35.26 -13.80 -10.24
CA GLY A 345 34.27 -14.40 -9.35
C GLY A 345 33.52 -13.39 -8.48
N VAL A 346 32.99 -13.85 -7.35
CA VAL A 346 32.11 -13.04 -6.50
C VAL A 346 32.79 -12.73 -5.17
N VAL A 347 32.82 -11.45 -4.84
CA VAL A 347 33.25 -10.93 -3.53
C VAL A 347 32.01 -10.65 -2.69
N ALA A 348 31.95 -11.24 -1.49
CA ALA A 348 30.89 -11.01 -0.52
C ALA A 348 31.41 -10.20 0.67
N GLY A 349 30.68 -9.13 1.01
CA GLY A 349 30.80 -8.38 2.24
C GLY A 349 29.72 -8.82 3.22
N TYR A 350 30.11 -9.24 4.42
CA TYR A 350 29.20 -9.57 5.52
C TYR A 350 29.26 -8.48 6.58
N ARG A 351 28.10 -7.94 6.96
CA ARG A 351 28.00 -6.94 8.02
C ARG A 351 28.06 -7.62 9.40
N ASN A 352 29.12 -7.39 10.16
CA ASN A 352 29.16 -7.73 11.58
C ASN A 352 28.72 -6.52 12.44
N SER A 353 28.59 -6.70 13.74
CA SER A 353 28.12 -5.68 14.71
C SER A 353 28.90 -4.36 14.71
N ARG A 354 30.14 -4.35 14.19
CA ARG A 354 30.97 -3.14 14.11
C ARG A 354 31.59 -2.88 12.73
N ASN A 355 31.96 -3.92 11.99
CA ASN A 355 32.74 -3.80 10.74
C ASN A 355 32.19 -4.71 9.63
N TRP A 356 32.58 -4.41 8.38
CA TRP A 356 32.41 -5.30 7.23
C TRP A 356 33.55 -6.30 7.15
N VAL A 357 33.22 -7.56 6.87
CA VAL A 357 34.18 -8.62 6.54
C VAL A 357 34.01 -8.97 5.07
N TRP A 358 35.07 -8.81 4.29
CA TRP A 358 35.07 -9.06 2.85
C TRP A 358 35.80 -10.35 2.53
N THR A 359 35.16 -11.24 1.78
CA THR A 359 35.74 -12.52 1.35
C THR A 359 35.36 -12.80 -0.10
N LEU A 360 36.21 -13.55 -0.80
CA LEU A 360 35.80 -14.23 -2.01
C LEU A 360 34.90 -15.41 -1.64
N LEU A 361 33.76 -15.56 -2.30
CA LEU A 361 32.85 -16.70 -2.06
C LEU A 361 33.47 -18.02 -2.53
N SER A 362 34.34 -17.96 -3.53
CA SER A 362 35.01 -19.11 -4.13
C SER A 362 36.23 -18.63 -4.91
N ALA A 363 37.35 -19.34 -4.75
CA ALA A 363 38.59 -19.00 -5.46
C ALA A 363 38.50 -19.47 -6.92
N GLY A 364 38.28 -18.52 -7.84
CA GLY A 364 38.45 -18.73 -9.28
C GLY A 364 37.29 -19.40 -10.02
N ARG A 365 36.15 -19.67 -9.38
CA ARG A 365 34.90 -20.13 -10.05
C ARG A 365 33.66 -19.64 -9.32
N PRO A 366 32.63 -19.10 -9.99
CA PRO A 366 32.60 -18.76 -11.41
C PRO A 366 33.70 -17.76 -11.76
N GLY A 367 34.20 -17.84 -13.00
CA GLY A 367 35.09 -16.84 -13.58
C GLY A 367 34.38 -15.51 -13.82
N TYR A 368 34.33 -15.07 -15.08
CA TYR A 368 33.78 -13.78 -15.48
C TYR A 368 32.29 -13.64 -15.13
N VAL A 369 31.94 -12.85 -14.11
CA VAL A 369 30.56 -12.67 -13.65
C VAL A 369 29.87 -11.57 -14.45
N ASN A 370 28.74 -11.91 -15.06
CA ASN A 370 27.92 -10.97 -15.83
C ASN A 370 26.79 -10.38 -15.00
N ASP A 371 26.07 -11.22 -14.25
CA ASP A 371 24.89 -10.79 -13.49
C ASP A 371 24.73 -11.56 -12.17
N LEU A 372 24.01 -10.95 -11.22
CA LEU A 372 23.77 -11.43 -9.86
C LEU A 372 22.35 -11.14 -9.43
N ILE A 373 21.66 -12.16 -8.90
CA ILE A 373 20.33 -12.00 -8.28
C ILE A 373 20.31 -12.73 -6.94
N VAL A 374 19.74 -12.08 -5.92
CA VAL A 374 19.54 -12.67 -4.60
C VAL A 374 18.06 -12.98 -4.40
N SER A 375 17.80 -14.15 -3.82
CA SER A 375 16.49 -14.49 -3.29
C SER A 375 16.62 -15.21 -1.96
N GLY A 376 16.16 -14.55 -0.89
CA GLY A 376 16.37 -15.01 0.48
C GLY A 376 17.85 -15.27 0.76
N ASP A 377 18.15 -16.48 1.23
CA ASP A 377 19.52 -16.93 1.54
C ASP A 377 20.28 -17.49 0.31
N HIS A 378 19.73 -17.35 -0.90
CA HIS A 378 20.32 -17.89 -2.13
C HIS A 378 20.80 -16.77 -3.04
N LEU A 379 22.03 -16.91 -3.53
CA LEU A 379 22.61 -16.04 -4.54
C LEU A 379 22.75 -16.83 -5.85
N PHE A 380 22.12 -16.32 -6.90
CA PHE A 380 22.28 -16.82 -8.26
C PHE A 380 23.30 -15.97 -9.00
N ILE A 381 24.20 -16.63 -9.72
CA ILE A 381 25.33 -16.01 -10.39
C ILE A 381 25.33 -16.45 -11.85
N GLY A 382 25.21 -15.49 -12.75
CA GLY A 382 25.36 -15.69 -14.19
C GLY A 382 26.80 -15.37 -14.59
N SER A 383 27.49 -16.34 -15.19
CA SER A 383 28.86 -16.18 -15.66
C SER A 383 29.04 -16.75 -17.06
N ASP A 384 30.16 -16.40 -17.70
CA ASP A 384 30.55 -17.00 -18.98
C ASP A 384 30.80 -18.51 -18.89
N GLU A 385 31.00 -19.04 -17.68
CA GLU A 385 31.20 -20.47 -17.44
C GLU A 385 29.90 -21.20 -17.13
N GLY A 386 28.80 -20.51 -16.85
CA GLY A 386 27.61 -21.18 -16.34
C GLY A 386 26.69 -20.33 -15.48
N VAL A 387 25.63 -20.99 -15.04
CA VAL A 387 24.75 -20.49 -13.97
C VAL A 387 25.11 -21.22 -12.68
N TYR A 388 25.34 -20.47 -11.60
CA TYR A 388 25.71 -20.99 -10.30
C TYR A 388 24.70 -20.54 -9.24
N ARG A 389 24.52 -21.38 -8.23
CA ARG A 389 23.76 -21.09 -7.02
C ARG A 389 24.67 -21.20 -5.82
N PHE A 390 24.72 -20.15 -5.01
CA PHE A 390 25.36 -20.16 -3.71
C PHE A 390 24.30 -20.23 -2.61
N SER A 391 24.40 -21.25 -1.76
CA SER A 391 23.47 -21.53 -0.69
C SER A 391 24.21 -22.10 0.52
N LYS A 392 23.97 -21.55 1.70
CA LYS A 392 24.53 -22.04 2.98
C LYS A 392 26.05 -22.31 2.94
N GLY A 393 26.81 -21.43 2.27
CA GLY A 393 28.27 -21.54 2.18
C GLY A 393 28.78 -22.48 1.08
N ARG A 394 27.90 -23.10 0.29
CA ARG A 394 28.28 -23.99 -0.82
C ARG A 394 27.87 -23.40 -2.15
N MET A 395 28.74 -23.58 -3.14
CA MET A 395 28.50 -23.19 -4.52
C MET A 395 28.18 -24.42 -5.37
N GLU A 396 27.04 -24.39 -6.03
CA GLU A 396 26.53 -25.44 -6.91
C GLU A 396 26.40 -24.88 -8.32
N ARG A 397 26.87 -25.62 -9.33
CA ARG A 397 26.72 -25.23 -10.74
C ARG A 397 25.41 -25.82 -11.26
N LEU A 398 24.50 -24.97 -11.72
CA LEU A 398 23.20 -25.36 -12.27
C LEU A 398 23.27 -25.65 -13.77
N SER A 399 24.07 -24.86 -14.51
CA SER A 399 24.28 -25.07 -15.94
C SER A 399 25.71 -24.73 -16.35
N SER A 400 26.15 -25.33 -17.46
CA SER A 400 27.45 -25.08 -18.10
C SER A 400 27.38 -24.14 -19.30
N ILE A 401 26.17 -23.77 -19.71
CA ILE A 401 25.95 -22.78 -20.75
C ILE A 401 26.24 -21.41 -20.12
N PRO A 402 26.97 -20.51 -20.81
CA PRO A 402 27.18 -19.13 -20.39
C PRO A 402 25.88 -18.45 -19.93
N CYS A 403 25.96 -17.33 -19.24
CA CYS A 403 24.78 -16.55 -18.86
C CYS A 403 25.14 -15.07 -18.85
N GLN A 404 24.41 -14.26 -19.62
CA GLN A 404 24.63 -12.80 -19.69
C GLN A 404 23.69 -12.03 -18.77
N ALA A 405 22.43 -12.44 -18.68
CA ALA A 405 21.45 -11.81 -17.79
C ALA A 405 20.61 -12.87 -17.08
N LEU A 406 20.25 -12.58 -15.82
CA LEU A 406 19.34 -13.39 -15.02
C LEU A 406 18.03 -12.62 -14.83
N ALA A 407 16.93 -13.33 -14.72
CA ALA A 407 15.64 -12.75 -14.32
C ALA A 407 14.88 -13.73 -13.42
N LEU A 408 14.36 -13.25 -12.29
CA LEU A 408 13.76 -14.10 -11.27
C LEU A 408 12.28 -13.72 -11.05
N THR A 409 11.41 -14.72 -10.94
CA THR A 409 10.02 -14.54 -10.46
C THR A 409 9.84 -15.19 -9.09
N SER A 410 8.60 -15.31 -8.61
CA SER A 410 8.29 -16.10 -7.42
C SER A 410 8.52 -17.61 -7.58
N SER A 411 8.67 -18.13 -8.81
CA SER A 411 8.64 -19.58 -9.08
C SER A 411 9.69 -20.11 -10.05
N PHE A 412 10.27 -19.27 -10.91
CA PHE A 412 11.29 -19.69 -11.87
C PHE A 412 12.43 -18.68 -11.97
N LEU A 413 13.61 -19.19 -12.33
CA LEU A 413 14.78 -18.41 -12.71
C LEU A 413 14.99 -18.56 -14.22
N ALA A 414 15.03 -17.44 -14.94
CA ALA A 414 15.47 -17.38 -16.31
C ALA A 414 16.95 -17.01 -16.36
N ALA A 415 17.74 -17.79 -17.08
CA ALA A 415 19.09 -17.44 -17.50
C ALA A 415 19.08 -17.22 -19.00
N VAL A 416 19.40 -15.99 -19.39
CA VAL A 416 19.31 -15.54 -20.78
C VAL A 416 20.69 -15.46 -21.40
N ASN A 417 20.79 -16.07 -22.58
CA ASN A 417 21.91 -15.97 -23.50
C ASN A 417 21.47 -15.47 -24.86
N PRO A 418 22.40 -14.99 -25.69
CA PRO A 418 22.14 -14.65 -27.09
C PRO A 418 21.45 -15.78 -27.88
N ASP A 419 21.82 -17.04 -27.61
CA ASP A 419 21.36 -18.19 -28.38
C ASP A 419 20.23 -18.99 -27.69
N SER A 420 20.06 -18.86 -26.38
CA SER A 420 19.10 -19.66 -25.62
C SER A 420 18.64 -19.00 -24.32
N ILE A 421 17.41 -19.32 -23.92
CA ILE A 421 16.85 -18.95 -22.61
C ILE A 421 16.63 -20.25 -21.84
N MET A 422 17.36 -20.41 -20.73
CA MET A 422 17.20 -21.55 -19.82
C MET A 422 16.30 -21.16 -18.67
N MET A 423 15.22 -21.92 -18.47
CA MET A 423 14.27 -21.73 -17.39
C MET A 423 14.47 -22.82 -16.34
N PHE A 424 14.96 -22.44 -15.16
CA PHE A 424 15.14 -23.34 -14.02
C PHE A 424 13.92 -23.30 -13.11
N TYR A 425 13.43 -24.50 -12.80
CA TYR A 425 12.36 -24.72 -11.82
C TYR A 425 12.96 -25.35 -10.57
N PHE A 426 12.54 -24.93 -9.39
CA PHE A 426 13.02 -25.48 -8.12
C PHE A 426 11.90 -26.26 -7.43
N SER A 427 12.13 -27.54 -7.10
CA SER A 427 11.17 -28.34 -6.33
C SER A 427 11.25 -27.97 -4.85
N GLY A 428 10.21 -27.29 -4.38
CA GLY A 428 10.11 -26.85 -2.98
C GLY A 428 9.12 -25.72 -2.73
N ILE A 429 8.38 -25.28 -3.76
CA ILE A 429 7.33 -24.26 -3.65
C ILE A 429 6.01 -24.86 -4.13
N SER A 430 5.06 -25.09 -3.23
CA SER A 430 3.69 -24.63 -3.43
C SER A 430 2.94 -24.53 -2.10
N SER A 431 2.77 -23.31 -1.60
CA SER A 431 1.46 -22.87 -1.08
C SER A 431 0.90 -21.75 -1.95
N ASP A 432 1.25 -21.75 -3.25
CA ASP A 432 0.70 -20.83 -4.24
C ASP A 432 0.18 -21.65 -5.45
N PRO A 433 -1.15 -21.72 -5.66
CA PRO A 433 -1.77 -22.47 -6.75
C PRO A 433 -1.54 -21.85 -8.14
N SER A 434 -0.97 -20.64 -8.24
CA SER A 434 -0.65 -19.99 -9.52
C SER A 434 0.47 -20.68 -10.29
N ALA A 435 1.41 -21.34 -9.60
CA ALA A 435 2.51 -22.10 -10.22
C ALA A 435 2.06 -23.42 -10.88
N ARG A 436 0.85 -23.92 -10.57
CA ARG A 436 0.27 -25.13 -11.18
C ARG A 436 -0.56 -24.87 -12.44
N ASN A 437 -0.88 -23.61 -12.76
CA ASN A 437 -1.72 -23.25 -13.90
C ASN A 437 -0.96 -22.99 -15.22
N LEU A 438 0.35 -23.22 -15.26
CA LEU A 438 1.07 -23.32 -16.53
C LEU A 438 0.83 -24.72 -17.11
N ALA A 439 -0.05 -24.79 -18.11
CA ALA A 439 -0.43 -26.00 -18.81
C ALA A 439 0.79 -26.84 -19.22
N ALA A 440 0.65 -28.17 -19.11
CA ALA A 440 1.66 -29.12 -19.51
C ALA A 440 2.11 -28.87 -20.96
N VAL A 441 3.35 -28.40 -21.11
CA VAL A 441 4.01 -28.24 -22.41
C VAL A 441 4.31 -29.62 -22.99
N PRO A 442 3.99 -29.89 -24.27
CA PRO A 442 4.19 -31.20 -24.89
C PRO A 442 5.67 -31.58 -24.95
N GLU A 443 5.95 -32.83 -24.62
CA GLU A 443 7.29 -33.42 -24.61
C GLU A 443 7.82 -33.59 -26.04
N ILE A 444 8.99 -33.02 -26.34
CA ILE A 444 9.82 -33.47 -27.44
C ILE A 444 10.85 -34.43 -26.85
N GLY A 445 10.77 -35.70 -27.29
CA GLY A 445 11.58 -36.79 -26.76
C GLY A 445 13.08 -36.54 -26.90
N THR A 446 13.79 -36.55 -25.77
CA THR A 446 15.24 -36.64 -25.73
C THR A 446 15.66 -38.10 -25.79
N PHE A 447 16.17 -38.51 -26.95
CA PHE A 447 16.95 -39.75 -27.07
C PHE A 447 18.19 -39.66 -26.18
N THR A 448 18.35 -40.58 -25.23
CA THR A 448 19.66 -40.95 -24.70
C THR A 448 19.77 -42.47 -24.54
N PRO A 449 20.88 -43.09 -24.98
CA PRO A 449 21.04 -44.54 -25.01
C PRO A 449 21.30 -45.11 -23.62
N THR A 450 20.71 -46.27 -23.33
CA THR A 450 20.86 -47.03 -22.10
C THR A 450 22.28 -47.57 -21.93
N VAL A 451 22.96 -47.22 -20.84
CA VAL A 451 24.14 -47.95 -20.32
C VAL A 451 23.68 -48.78 -19.12
N PRO A 452 23.98 -50.09 -19.05
CA PRO A 452 23.51 -50.94 -17.97
C PRO A 452 24.37 -50.76 -16.71
N VAL A 453 23.75 -50.39 -15.59
CA VAL A 453 24.40 -50.43 -14.27
C VAL A 453 24.06 -51.76 -13.60
N VAL A 454 25.11 -52.52 -13.28
CA VAL A 454 25.07 -53.79 -12.56
C VAL A 454 24.75 -53.53 -11.09
N SER A 455 23.76 -54.24 -10.56
CA SER A 455 23.31 -54.21 -9.17
C SER A 455 24.35 -54.85 -8.24
N MET A 456 24.82 -54.12 -7.22
CA MET A 456 25.55 -54.69 -6.09
C MET A 456 24.69 -54.65 -4.82
N VAL A 457 24.54 -55.82 -4.23
CA VAL A 457 23.81 -56.14 -2.98
C VAL A 457 24.55 -55.56 -1.76
N PRO A 458 23.86 -55.03 -0.73
CA PRO A 458 24.50 -54.59 0.50
C PRO A 458 24.66 -55.74 1.51
N MET A 459 25.82 -55.82 2.18
CA MET A 459 26.05 -56.63 3.38
C MET A 459 26.10 -55.78 4.66
N PRO A 460 25.87 -56.37 5.85
CA PRO A 460 25.25 -55.68 6.98
C PRO A 460 26.21 -55.25 8.11
N GLY A 461 25.82 -54.16 8.78
CA GLY A 461 25.94 -53.98 10.23
C GLY A 461 27.15 -53.24 10.80
N LEU A 462 26.91 -52.07 11.43
CA LEU A 462 27.22 -51.85 12.86
C LEU A 462 26.47 -50.60 13.39
N GLN A 463 25.67 -50.80 14.45
CA GLN A 463 24.91 -49.77 15.17
C GLN A 463 25.70 -49.25 16.38
N VAL A 464 25.77 -47.92 16.57
CA VAL A 464 25.97 -47.21 17.85
C VAL A 464 25.47 -45.77 17.62
N GLY A 465 24.64 -45.07 18.39
CA GLY A 465 23.74 -45.33 19.51
C GLY A 465 22.88 -44.05 19.64
N ARG A 466 21.56 -44.17 19.83
CA ARG A 466 20.60 -43.05 19.92
C ARG A 466 20.71 -42.34 21.28
N LEU A 467 20.80 -41.01 21.26
CA LEU A 467 20.34 -40.14 22.35
C LEU A 467 18.80 -40.01 22.28
N PRO A 468 18.09 -39.73 23.40
CA PRO A 468 16.63 -39.81 23.45
C PRO A 468 15.97 -38.65 22.68
N ASP A 469 14.94 -38.99 21.89
CA ASP A 469 14.04 -38.03 21.24
C ASP A 469 13.17 -37.33 22.30
N PHE A 470 13.18 -35.99 22.31
CA PHE A 470 12.29 -35.15 23.14
C PHE A 470 10.90 -34.93 22.49
N SER A 471 10.48 -35.78 21.56
CA SER A 471 9.21 -35.63 20.81
C SER A 471 8.00 -36.34 21.45
N GLN A 472 8.13 -36.90 22.66
CA GLN A 472 7.03 -37.58 23.35
C GLN A 472 6.35 -36.74 24.46
N LEU A 473 6.13 -35.45 24.21
CA LEU A 473 5.30 -34.60 25.09
C LEU A 473 4.21 -33.81 24.35
N GLU A 474 3.91 -34.18 23.11
CA GLU A 474 2.79 -33.62 22.34
C GLU A 474 1.97 -34.72 21.65
N GLN A 475 1.49 -35.71 22.40
CA GLN A 475 0.35 -36.52 21.96
C GLN A 475 -0.56 -36.86 23.15
N ALA A 476 -1.61 -36.05 23.31
CA ALA A 476 -2.89 -36.49 23.87
C ALA A 476 -4.00 -35.53 23.41
N SER A 477 -4.49 -35.71 22.19
CA SER A 477 -5.93 -35.62 21.90
C SER A 477 -6.19 -36.18 20.50
N ASP A 478 -7.13 -37.12 20.46
CA ASP A 478 -7.47 -37.97 19.34
C ASP A 478 -8.01 -37.18 18.13
N THR A 479 -7.53 -37.48 16.93
CA THR A 479 -8.38 -37.54 15.72
C THR A 479 -7.70 -38.39 14.63
N LEU A 480 -8.49 -39.31 14.07
CA LEU A 480 -8.11 -40.32 13.09
C LEU A 480 -7.79 -39.72 11.72
N ALA A 481 -6.69 -40.15 11.12
CA ALA A 481 -6.33 -39.87 9.73
C ALA A 481 -7.30 -40.59 8.77
N LEU A 482 -7.90 -39.85 7.84
CA LEU A 482 -8.69 -40.40 6.74
C LEU A 482 -7.82 -40.51 5.47
N THR A 483 -7.81 -41.73 4.95
CA THR A 483 -7.12 -42.24 3.77
C THR A 483 -7.61 -41.61 2.47
N GLU A 484 -6.66 -41.28 1.58
CA GLU A 484 -6.91 -40.82 0.21
C GLU A 484 -7.67 -41.87 -0.62
N SER A 485 -8.70 -41.44 -1.35
CA SER A 485 -9.50 -42.27 -2.25
C SER A 485 -9.10 -42.08 -3.71
N ALA A 486 -9.10 -43.19 -4.46
CA ALA A 486 -8.60 -43.37 -5.83
C ALA A 486 -9.45 -42.72 -6.95
N ALA A 487 -10.16 -41.61 -6.69
CA ALA A 487 -10.94 -40.89 -7.69
C ALA A 487 -10.19 -39.71 -8.35
N ALA A 488 -8.91 -39.50 -7.99
CA ALA A 488 -8.07 -38.38 -8.42
C ALA A 488 -7.43 -38.57 -9.81
N THR A 489 -8.12 -39.15 -10.80
CA THR A 489 -7.55 -39.41 -12.13
C THR A 489 -8.56 -39.27 -13.27
N THR A 490 -8.98 -38.04 -13.60
CA THR A 490 -9.49 -37.74 -14.95
C THR A 490 -9.16 -36.30 -15.35
N THR A 491 -8.24 -36.16 -16.30
CA THR A 491 -7.83 -34.92 -16.98
C THR A 491 -8.76 -34.62 -18.16
N PHE A 492 -9.14 -33.35 -18.35
CA PHE A 492 -9.76 -32.85 -19.57
C PHE A 492 -8.84 -31.81 -20.23
N SER A 493 -8.70 -31.87 -21.56
CA SER A 493 -7.85 -30.99 -22.38
C SER A 493 -8.67 -29.93 -23.12
N PRO A 494 -8.25 -28.64 -23.19
CA PRO A 494 -8.93 -27.65 -24.00
C PRO A 494 -8.24 -27.44 -25.36
N GLY A 495 -9.04 -27.47 -26.43
CA GLY A 495 -8.67 -27.03 -27.78
C GLY A 495 -8.80 -25.51 -27.95
N GLU A 496 -8.26 -25.01 -29.05
CA GLU A 496 -7.80 -23.62 -29.27
C GLU A 496 -8.75 -22.77 -30.17
N ARG A 497 -8.64 -21.42 -30.04
CA ARG A 497 -8.95 -20.31 -30.99
C ARG A 497 -10.38 -19.70 -30.97
N PRO A 498 -10.63 -18.59 -31.70
CA PRO A 498 -10.14 -17.22 -31.61
C PRO A 498 -11.28 -16.23 -31.22
N HIS A 499 -10.98 -15.07 -30.63
CA HIS A 499 -12.01 -14.17 -30.09
C HIS A 499 -12.78 -13.40 -31.18
N VAL A 500 -14.01 -13.84 -31.43
CA VAL A 500 -15.11 -13.03 -31.95
C VAL A 500 -15.96 -12.62 -30.72
N PRO A 501 -16.38 -11.35 -30.56
CA PRO A 501 -17.22 -10.97 -29.43
C PRO A 501 -18.53 -11.77 -29.47
N LEU A 502 -18.84 -12.41 -28.35
CA LEU A 502 -20.04 -13.22 -28.20
C LEU A 502 -21.29 -12.33 -28.42
N PRO A 503 -22.24 -12.76 -29.27
CA PRO A 503 -23.58 -12.17 -29.34
C PRO A 503 -24.17 -11.97 -27.94
N ALA A 504 -25.01 -10.95 -27.75
CA ALA A 504 -25.60 -10.64 -26.44
C ALA A 504 -26.32 -11.83 -25.80
N GLU A 505 -26.83 -12.78 -26.61
CA GLU A 505 -27.44 -14.03 -26.14
C GLU A 505 -26.44 -15.03 -25.51
N LEU A 506 -25.14 -14.91 -25.80
CA LEU A 506 -24.07 -15.82 -25.35
C LEU A 506 -23.17 -15.25 -24.22
N GLN A 507 -23.39 -14.01 -23.78
CA GLN A 507 -22.72 -13.45 -22.59
C GLN A 507 -23.34 -14.02 -21.31
N ARG A 508 -22.56 -14.64 -20.42
CA ARG A 508 -23.11 -15.16 -19.15
C ARG A 508 -23.64 -14.02 -18.25
N PRO A 509 -24.71 -14.25 -17.47
CA PRO A 509 -25.16 -13.28 -16.47
C PRO A 509 -24.01 -13.01 -15.47
N VAL A 510 -23.62 -11.74 -15.31
CA VAL A 510 -22.65 -11.33 -14.29
C VAL A 510 -23.43 -10.98 -13.04
N PHE A 511 -23.54 -11.93 -12.13
CA PHE A 511 -24.26 -11.74 -10.88
C PHE A 511 -23.56 -10.71 -9.99
N SER A 512 -24.35 -9.89 -9.29
CA SER A 512 -23.87 -8.76 -8.49
C SER A 512 -24.39 -8.75 -7.06
N GLY A 513 -25.51 -9.43 -6.80
CA GLY A 513 -26.12 -9.51 -5.48
C GLY A 513 -26.93 -10.79 -5.37
N ILE A 514 -27.05 -11.30 -4.16
CA ILE A 514 -27.87 -12.47 -3.83
C ILE A 514 -28.63 -12.23 -2.53
N SER A 515 -29.87 -12.68 -2.50
CA SER A 515 -30.69 -12.65 -1.31
C SER A 515 -31.62 -13.86 -1.27
N ARG A 516 -31.92 -14.33 -0.06
CA ARG A 516 -32.79 -15.49 0.17
C ARG A 516 -34.19 -15.02 0.58
N SER A 517 -35.19 -15.39 -0.20
CA SER A 517 -36.61 -15.17 0.08
C SER A 517 -37.31 -16.53 0.25
N ASP A 518 -37.53 -16.94 1.49
CA ASP A 518 -38.09 -18.24 1.87
C ASP A 518 -37.36 -19.45 1.24
N ARG A 519 -37.96 -20.04 0.19
CA ARG A 519 -37.46 -21.19 -0.57
C ARG A 519 -36.76 -20.80 -1.88
N ARG A 520 -36.84 -19.53 -2.28
CA ARG A 520 -36.32 -19.00 -3.54
C ARG A 520 -35.11 -18.11 -3.28
N PHE A 521 -34.12 -18.16 -4.17
CA PHE A 521 -33.01 -17.21 -4.18
C PHE A 521 -33.26 -16.16 -5.25
N ILE A 522 -33.09 -14.90 -4.91
CA ILE A 522 -33.17 -13.79 -5.84
C ILE A 522 -31.74 -13.37 -6.17
N LEU A 523 -31.43 -13.27 -7.45
CA LEU A 523 -30.13 -12.85 -7.94
C LEU A 523 -30.28 -11.69 -8.91
N THR A 524 -29.46 -10.66 -8.72
CA THR A 524 -29.36 -9.54 -9.67
C THR A 524 -28.12 -9.68 -10.50
N THR A 525 -28.19 -9.22 -11.74
CA THR A 525 -27.07 -9.25 -12.69
C THR A 525 -26.82 -7.86 -13.23
N ARG A 526 -25.57 -7.56 -13.58
CA ARG A 526 -25.22 -6.26 -14.17
C ARG A 526 -25.72 -6.11 -15.61
N ASN A 527 -25.93 -7.23 -16.32
CA ASN A 527 -26.16 -7.27 -17.76
C ASN A 527 -27.47 -7.97 -18.20
N ARG A 528 -28.20 -8.63 -17.30
CA ARG A 528 -29.38 -9.44 -17.63
C ARG A 528 -30.52 -9.31 -16.62
N GLY A 529 -30.64 -8.18 -15.93
CA GLY A 529 -31.69 -7.93 -14.94
C GLY A 529 -31.64 -8.87 -13.72
N ALA A 530 -32.81 -9.27 -13.20
CA ALA A 530 -32.94 -10.10 -12.00
C ALA A 530 -33.58 -11.47 -12.28
N TRP A 531 -33.23 -12.46 -11.47
CA TRP A 531 -33.58 -13.87 -11.65
C TRP A 531 -33.99 -14.50 -10.32
N PHE A 532 -34.94 -15.43 -10.36
CA PHE A 532 -35.21 -16.39 -9.31
C PHE A 532 -34.43 -17.69 -9.58
N TYR A 533 -33.92 -18.28 -8.50
CA TYR A 533 -33.39 -19.64 -8.48
C TYR A 533 -34.16 -20.46 -7.45
N GLU A 534 -34.89 -21.48 -7.93
CA GLU A 534 -35.68 -22.40 -7.12
C GLU A 534 -35.61 -23.80 -7.75
N ASN A 535 -35.43 -24.84 -6.94
CA ASN A 535 -35.40 -26.24 -7.40
C ASN A 535 -34.45 -26.51 -8.58
N GLU A 536 -33.26 -25.89 -8.57
CA GLU A 536 -32.26 -25.98 -9.64
C GLU A 536 -32.65 -25.33 -10.98
N GLU A 537 -33.77 -24.62 -11.03
CA GLU A 537 -34.24 -23.88 -12.21
C GLU A 537 -34.06 -22.37 -12.05
N TRP A 538 -33.78 -21.69 -13.17
CA TRP A 538 -33.65 -20.24 -13.26
C TRP A 538 -34.86 -19.63 -13.95
N GLN A 539 -35.49 -18.63 -13.33
CA GLN A 539 -36.65 -17.92 -13.89
C GLN A 539 -36.40 -16.40 -13.89
N PRO A 540 -36.53 -15.70 -15.03
CA PRO A 540 -36.32 -14.25 -15.09
C PRO A 540 -37.46 -13.49 -14.41
N ILE A 541 -37.13 -12.42 -13.68
CA ILE A 541 -38.11 -11.55 -13.02
C ILE A 541 -38.61 -10.51 -14.02
N VAL A 542 -39.91 -10.56 -14.33
CA VAL A 542 -40.51 -9.66 -15.32
C VAL A 542 -40.70 -8.27 -14.71
N GLY A 543 -40.18 -7.24 -15.37
CA GLY A 543 -40.36 -5.83 -14.98
C GLY A 543 -39.10 -5.12 -14.49
N VAL A 544 -38.01 -5.86 -14.24
CA VAL A 544 -36.69 -5.26 -13.93
C VAL A 544 -35.98 -4.90 -15.24
N PRO A 545 -35.40 -3.70 -15.39
CA PRO A 545 -34.62 -3.34 -16.58
C PRO A 545 -33.41 -4.28 -16.72
N GLN A 546 -33.08 -4.63 -17.96
CA GLN A 546 -31.99 -5.58 -18.23
C GLN A 546 -30.61 -5.04 -17.82
N THR A 547 -30.44 -3.72 -17.78
CA THR A 547 -29.19 -3.04 -17.43
C THR A 547 -29.45 -1.94 -16.41
N GLY A 548 -28.50 -1.72 -15.50
CA GLY A 548 -28.52 -0.62 -14.54
C GLY A 548 -29.02 -1.02 -13.14
N ALA A 549 -30.09 -1.81 -13.03
CA ALA A 549 -30.63 -2.26 -11.74
C ALA A 549 -29.93 -3.55 -11.25
N HIS A 550 -28.83 -3.39 -10.51
CA HIS A 550 -27.90 -4.47 -10.17
C HIS A 550 -27.58 -4.60 -8.68
N LEU A 551 -28.17 -3.76 -7.83
CA LEU A 551 -28.05 -3.86 -6.38
C LEU A 551 -29.37 -4.34 -5.78
N MET A 552 -29.33 -4.91 -4.58
CA MET A 552 -30.52 -5.43 -3.92
C MET A 552 -30.51 -5.15 -2.42
N THR A 553 -31.71 -5.04 -1.87
CA THR A 553 -31.96 -4.93 -0.43
C THR A 553 -33.26 -5.64 -0.10
N GLN A 554 -33.43 -6.10 1.13
CA GLN A 554 -34.64 -6.81 1.55
C GLN A 554 -35.08 -6.36 2.94
N ASN A 555 -36.38 -6.43 3.17
CA ASN A 555 -36.96 -6.42 4.50
C ASN A 555 -37.78 -7.70 4.71
N ALA A 556 -38.48 -7.81 5.85
CA ALA A 556 -39.28 -8.99 6.16
C ALA A 556 -40.48 -9.22 5.20
N SER A 557 -40.89 -8.22 4.43
CA SER A 557 -42.09 -8.26 3.58
C SER A 557 -41.78 -8.33 2.08
N TYR A 558 -40.74 -7.65 1.63
CA TYR A 558 -40.43 -7.44 0.22
C TYR A 558 -38.93 -7.40 -0.05
N SER A 559 -38.55 -7.85 -1.25
CA SER A 559 -37.22 -7.66 -1.82
C SER A 559 -37.25 -6.52 -2.83
N TYR A 560 -36.22 -5.69 -2.84
CA TYR A 560 -36.08 -4.55 -3.73
C TYR A 560 -34.81 -4.67 -4.56
N VAL A 561 -34.91 -4.31 -5.84
CA VAL A 561 -33.79 -4.22 -6.77
C VAL A 561 -33.65 -2.77 -7.20
N TYR A 562 -32.43 -2.24 -7.20
CA TYR A 562 -32.19 -0.85 -7.53
C TYR A 562 -30.89 -0.65 -8.30
N GLY A 563 -30.74 0.53 -8.86
CA GLY A 563 -29.53 0.95 -9.52
C GLY A 563 -29.48 2.45 -9.72
N ASP A 564 -28.27 2.98 -9.90
CA ASP A 564 -28.07 4.37 -10.26
C ASP A 564 -28.79 4.68 -11.57
N SER A 565 -29.70 5.66 -11.54
CA SER A 565 -30.50 6.10 -12.68
C SER A 565 -31.43 5.03 -13.29
N ALA A 566 -31.58 3.87 -12.63
CA ALA A 566 -32.44 2.78 -13.10
C ALA A 566 -33.80 2.76 -12.38
N GLY A 567 -33.90 3.37 -11.19
CA GLY A 567 -35.08 3.33 -10.33
C GLY A 567 -35.00 2.24 -9.26
N VAL A 568 -36.00 2.20 -8.37
CA VAL A 568 -36.15 1.15 -7.35
C VAL A 568 -37.39 0.33 -7.67
N TYR A 569 -37.19 -0.98 -7.77
CA TYR A 569 -38.20 -1.97 -8.14
C TYR A 569 -38.49 -2.87 -6.95
N ARG A 570 -39.76 -2.97 -6.54
CA ARG A 570 -40.23 -3.92 -5.55
C ARG A 570 -40.59 -5.22 -6.24
N ILE A 571 -40.09 -6.34 -5.73
CA ILE A 571 -40.44 -7.66 -6.21
C ILE A 571 -41.65 -8.17 -5.43
N SER A 572 -42.73 -8.50 -6.15
CA SER A 572 -43.94 -9.13 -5.62
C SER A 572 -44.27 -10.35 -6.48
N ASP A 573 -44.29 -11.52 -5.84
CA ASP A 573 -44.47 -12.84 -6.47
C ASP A 573 -43.46 -13.11 -7.59
N ASP A 574 -43.84 -12.81 -8.84
CA ASP A 574 -43.06 -13.06 -10.05
C ASP A 574 -42.82 -11.79 -10.89
N ARG A 575 -43.26 -10.63 -10.40
CA ARG A 575 -43.15 -9.34 -11.11
C ARG A 575 -42.48 -8.28 -10.26
N ALA A 576 -41.78 -7.40 -10.95
CA ALA A 576 -41.18 -6.20 -10.39
C ALA A 576 -42.07 -4.99 -10.68
N GLU A 577 -42.45 -4.27 -9.63
CA GLU A 577 -43.20 -3.01 -9.68
C GLU A 577 -42.27 -1.83 -9.39
N VAL A 578 -42.36 -0.78 -10.21
CA VAL A 578 -41.57 0.45 -9.99
C VAL A 578 -42.12 1.20 -8.78
N VAL A 579 -41.28 1.40 -7.77
CA VAL A 579 -41.60 2.20 -6.57
C VAL A 579 -41.01 3.61 -6.69
N ILE A 580 -39.81 3.72 -7.28
CA ILE A 580 -39.13 5.00 -7.51
C ILE A 580 -38.63 5.03 -8.96
N ASP A 581 -38.86 6.15 -9.64
CA ASP A 581 -38.42 6.36 -11.01
C ASP A 581 -36.89 6.50 -11.15
N GLY A 582 -36.40 6.33 -12.38
CA GLY A 582 -34.97 6.45 -12.69
C GLY A 582 -34.41 7.84 -12.38
N ASP A 583 -35.13 8.90 -12.71
CA ASP A 583 -34.69 10.28 -12.54
C ASP A 583 -34.42 10.64 -11.07
N SER A 584 -35.20 10.09 -10.14
CA SER A 584 -35.03 10.31 -8.69
C SER A 584 -33.89 9.52 -8.07
N THR A 585 -33.33 8.54 -8.80
CA THR A 585 -32.23 7.66 -8.34
C THR A 585 -30.86 8.01 -8.94
N ARG A 586 -30.74 9.18 -9.56
CA ARG A 586 -29.43 9.65 -10.07
C ARG A 586 -28.45 9.87 -8.92
N ASP A 587 -27.23 9.35 -9.06
CA ASP A 587 -26.17 9.38 -8.04
C ASP A 587 -26.54 8.62 -6.74
N LEU A 588 -27.47 7.67 -6.84
CA LEU A 588 -27.82 6.75 -5.75
C LEU A 588 -26.64 5.81 -5.48
N LEU A 589 -26.28 5.68 -4.20
CA LEU A 589 -25.19 4.83 -3.74
C LEU A 589 -25.73 3.54 -3.11
N ASP A 590 -26.67 3.67 -2.17
CA ASP A 590 -27.22 2.52 -1.45
C ASP A 590 -28.68 2.73 -1.00
N VAL A 591 -29.40 1.63 -0.78
CA VAL A 591 -30.79 1.61 -0.33
C VAL A 591 -30.97 0.63 0.81
N PHE A 592 -31.55 1.12 1.90
CA PHE A 592 -31.94 0.29 3.04
C PHE A 592 -33.46 0.19 3.14
N ALA A 593 -33.99 -1.03 3.14
CA ALA A 593 -35.41 -1.30 3.34
C ALA A 593 -35.73 -1.44 4.84
N CYS A 594 -36.53 -0.53 5.38
CA CYS A 594 -36.97 -0.60 6.77
C CYS A 594 -38.11 -1.62 6.95
N GLU A 595 -38.30 -2.10 8.17
CA GLU A 595 -39.39 -3.01 8.54
C GLU A 595 -40.79 -2.42 8.30
N ASP A 596 -40.93 -1.09 8.36
CA ASP A 596 -42.18 -0.38 8.09
C ASP A 596 -42.45 -0.15 6.60
N ASN A 597 -41.71 -0.84 5.72
CA ASN A 597 -41.72 -0.69 4.26
C ASN A 597 -41.29 0.70 3.74
N SER A 598 -40.75 1.57 4.60
CA SER A 598 -40.09 2.79 4.13
C SER A 598 -38.69 2.47 3.60
N LEU A 599 -38.26 3.20 2.57
CA LEU A 599 -36.93 3.05 1.97
C LEU A 599 -36.06 4.24 2.36
N LEU A 600 -34.84 3.98 2.82
CA LEU A 600 -33.83 5.01 3.02
C LEU A 600 -32.84 4.95 1.87
N LEU A 601 -32.63 6.08 1.22
CA LEU A 601 -31.84 6.23 0.00
C LEU A 601 -30.60 7.08 0.33
N LEU A 602 -29.41 6.51 0.19
CA LEU A 602 -28.14 7.22 0.38
C LEU A 602 -27.60 7.68 -0.98
N PHE A 603 -27.38 8.98 -1.13
CA PHE A 603 -26.79 9.57 -2.33
C PHE A 603 -25.30 9.90 -2.13
N ARG A 604 -24.54 9.91 -3.22
CA ARG A 604 -23.08 10.21 -3.21
C ARG A 604 -22.72 11.56 -2.60
N ASP A 605 -23.66 12.51 -2.59
CA ASP A 605 -23.46 13.85 -2.01
C ASP A 605 -23.61 13.91 -0.47
N GLY A 606 -23.96 12.77 0.16
CA GLY A 606 -24.20 12.62 1.59
C GLY A 606 -25.64 12.91 2.02
N THR A 607 -26.57 13.09 1.08
CA THR A 607 -27.99 13.24 1.42
C THR A 607 -28.65 11.88 1.61
N ILE A 608 -29.45 11.76 2.67
CA ILE A 608 -30.29 10.60 2.93
C ILE A 608 -31.74 11.02 2.74
N LYS A 609 -32.40 10.42 1.76
CA LYS A 609 -33.83 10.64 1.50
C LYS A 609 -34.61 9.44 1.99
N GLN A 610 -35.78 9.70 2.58
CA GLN A 610 -36.73 8.65 2.93
C GLN A 610 -37.84 8.64 1.89
N SER A 611 -38.15 7.47 1.36
CA SER A 611 -39.32 7.22 0.54
C SER A 611 -40.37 6.46 1.34
N ARG A 612 -41.58 6.99 1.40
CA ARG A 612 -42.77 6.32 1.95
C ARG A 612 -43.91 6.55 0.97
N ASP A 613 -44.55 5.46 0.55
CA ASP A 613 -45.69 5.47 -0.38
C ASP A 613 -45.43 6.24 -1.70
N GLY A 614 -44.18 6.24 -2.19
CA GLY A 614 -43.77 6.93 -3.42
C GLY A 614 -43.40 8.40 -3.23
N GLU A 615 -43.65 9.00 -2.06
CA GLU A 615 -43.15 10.35 -1.74
C GLU A 615 -41.72 10.29 -1.21
N ILE A 616 -40.80 11.00 -1.89
CA ILE A 616 -39.40 11.12 -1.47
C ILE A 616 -39.19 12.44 -0.74
N LYS A 617 -38.80 12.37 0.54
CA LYS A 617 -38.47 13.54 1.36
C LYS A 617 -37.03 13.45 1.84
N VAL A 618 -36.34 14.60 1.86
CA VAL A 618 -35.01 14.68 2.48
C VAL A 618 -35.18 14.43 3.98
N PHE A 619 -34.50 13.40 4.48
CA PHE A 619 -34.64 12.95 5.86
C PHE A 619 -33.46 13.41 6.70
N LEU A 620 -32.24 13.06 6.28
CA LEU A 620 -30.99 13.43 6.95
C LEU A 620 -29.96 13.91 5.95
N LYS A 621 -28.96 14.67 6.42
CA LYS A 621 -27.81 15.06 5.63
C LYS A 621 -26.54 14.83 6.44
N ILE A 622 -25.62 14.09 5.86
CA ILE A 622 -24.31 13.81 6.43
C ILE A 622 -23.40 15.04 6.20
N PRO A 623 -22.51 15.40 7.13
CA PRO A 623 -21.52 16.46 6.92
C PRO A 623 -20.69 16.25 5.64
N GLY A 624 -20.36 17.36 4.96
CA GLY A 624 -19.71 17.32 3.63
C GLY A 624 -18.27 16.82 3.61
N ASP A 625 -17.62 16.69 4.78
CA ASP A 625 -16.22 16.29 4.90
C ASP A 625 -15.96 14.81 4.53
N PHE A 626 -17.02 14.00 4.40
CA PHE A 626 -16.96 12.56 4.07
C PHE A 626 -17.40 12.26 2.63
N ARG A 627 -17.52 13.26 1.77
CA ARG A 627 -17.93 13.06 0.37
C ARG A 627 -16.99 12.11 -0.36
N GLY A 628 -17.55 11.03 -0.88
CA GLY A 628 -16.81 9.98 -1.59
C GLY A 628 -16.29 8.84 -0.72
N GLU A 629 -16.50 8.89 0.60
CA GLU A 629 -16.08 7.85 1.56
C GLU A 629 -17.23 6.93 2.00
N PHE A 630 -18.45 7.12 1.47
CA PHE A 630 -19.65 6.37 1.84
C PHE A 630 -19.72 4.99 1.16
N HIS A 631 -20.00 3.94 1.94
CA HIS A 631 -20.16 2.57 1.43
C HIS A 631 -21.62 2.09 1.47
N SER A 632 -22.27 2.11 2.64
CA SER A 632 -23.64 1.59 2.81
C SER A 632 -24.40 2.27 3.94
N LEU A 633 -25.73 2.18 3.90
CA LEU A 633 -26.67 2.72 4.88
C LEU A 633 -27.41 1.58 5.60
N TRP A 634 -27.51 1.67 6.92
CA TRP A 634 -28.19 0.67 7.74
C TRP A 634 -29.06 1.32 8.80
N LYS A 635 -30.12 0.62 9.22
CA LYS A 635 -30.87 0.94 10.44
C LYS A 635 -30.78 -0.26 11.39
N VAL A 636 -30.17 -0.06 12.55
CA VAL A 636 -29.99 -1.10 13.56
C VAL A 636 -30.66 -0.62 14.85
N GLY A 637 -31.69 -1.34 15.28
CA GLY A 637 -32.60 -0.86 16.33
C GLY A 637 -33.26 0.47 15.93
N ASN A 638 -33.16 1.49 16.80
CA ASN A 638 -33.75 2.81 16.55
C ASN A 638 -32.75 3.83 15.99
N ARG A 639 -31.62 3.39 15.43
CA ARG A 639 -30.52 4.27 15.00
C ARG A 639 -30.14 4.04 13.55
N TYR A 640 -29.71 5.12 12.90
CA TYR A 640 -29.23 5.12 11.53
C TYR A 640 -27.70 5.06 11.53
N LEU A 641 -27.14 4.15 10.76
CA LEU A 641 -25.72 3.90 10.64
C LEU A 641 -25.30 4.12 9.18
N VAL A 642 -24.21 4.84 8.96
CA VAL A 642 -23.58 4.94 7.65
C VAL A 642 -22.17 4.39 7.75
N VAL A 643 -21.86 3.39 6.95
CA VAL A 643 -20.53 2.80 6.90
C VAL A 643 -19.67 3.65 5.97
N VAL A 644 -18.50 4.06 6.46
CA VAL A 644 -17.50 4.84 5.73
C VAL A 644 -16.15 4.16 5.79
N ASP A 645 -15.24 4.46 4.85
CA ASP A 645 -13.92 3.80 4.79
C ASP A 645 -13.11 3.94 6.10
N LYS A 646 -13.35 5.01 6.88
CA LYS A 646 -12.69 5.25 8.17
C LYS A 646 -13.35 4.58 9.38
N GLY A 647 -14.60 4.09 9.26
CA GLY A 647 -15.37 3.58 10.38
C GLY A 647 -16.89 3.60 10.16
N ILE A 648 -17.65 3.82 11.24
CA ILE A 648 -19.13 3.86 11.19
C ILE A 648 -19.61 5.18 11.76
N MET A 649 -20.45 5.88 11.00
CA MET A 649 -21.16 7.06 11.46
C MET A 649 -22.51 6.65 12.05
N VAL A 650 -22.71 6.92 13.33
CA VAL A 650 -23.94 6.65 14.08
C VAL A 650 -24.73 7.95 14.22
N HIS A 651 -25.99 7.96 13.80
CA HIS A 651 -26.89 9.09 14.03
C HIS A 651 -27.55 8.98 15.41
N ASP A 652 -27.28 9.95 16.27
CA ASP A 652 -27.87 10.08 17.60
C ASP A 652 -29.23 10.79 17.56
N THR A 653 -30.03 10.55 18.58
CA THR A 653 -31.35 11.13 18.83
C THR A 653 -31.36 12.67 18.93
N GLU A 654 -30.23 13.30 19.28
CA GLU A 654 -30.04 14.76 19.29
C GLU A 654 -29.68 15.34 17.90
N ASN A 655 -29.92 14.60 16.81
CA ASN A 655 -29.58 15.03 15.44
C ASN A 655 -28.06 15.20 15.23
N GLN A 656 -27.23 14.38 15.87
CA GLN A 656 -25.76 14.47 15.72
C GLN A 656 -25.21 13.19 15.10
N TRP A 657 -24.18 13.34 14.27
CA TRP A 657 -23.46 12.21 13.68
C TRP A 657 -22.19 11.95 14.49
N ASN A 658 -22.03 10.72 14.96
CA ASN A 658 -20.90 10.26 15.76
C ASN A 658 -20.08 9.25 14.97
N LEU A 659 -18.79 9.51 14.74
CA LEU A 659 -17.92 8.59 14.00
C LEU A 659 -17.17 7.66 14.95
N VAL A 660 -17.36 6.36 14.79
CA VAL A 660 -16.62 5.29 15.48
C VAL A 660 -15.58 4.71 14.52
N PHE A 661 -14.30 4.94 14.80
CA PHE A 661 -13.19 4.51 13.93
C PHE A 661 -12.87 3.03 14.04
N PHE A 662 -12.40 2.43 12.94
CA PHE A 662 -11.76 1.11 12.98
C PHE A 662 -10.51 1.13 13.86
N LYS A 663 -10.31 0.09 14.68
CA LYS A 663 -9.10 -0.05 15.52
C LYS A 663 -7.93 -0.51 14.65
N GLY A 664 -6.77 0.13 14.78
CA GLY A 664 -5.51 -0.27 14.12
C GLY A 664 -4.94 0.77 13.13
N ARG A 665 -3.93 0.40 12.34
CA ARG A 665 -3.41 1.24 11.23
C ARG A 665 -4.42 1.22 10.08
N ILE A 666 -4.66 2.39 9.47
CA ILE A 666 -5.75 2.63 8.49
C ILE A 666 -5.18 3.18 7.16
N ASP A 667 -3.93 2.87 6.83
CA ASP A 667 -3.35 3.31 5.57
C ASP A 667 -3.95 2.47 4.41
N ASN A 668 -4.63 3.10 3.45
CA ASN A 668 -5.29 2.46 2.29
C ASN A 668 -6.40 1.42 2.58
N VAL A 669 -7.09 1.56 3.71
CA VAL A 669 -8.23 0.73 4.09
C VAL A 669 -9.50 1.17 3.35
N LYS A 670 -10.19 0.20 2.74
CA LYS A 670 -11.53 0.38 2.14
C LYS A 670 -12.51 -0.66 2.67
N VAL A 671 -13.73 -0.26 2.92
CA VAL A 671 -14.81 -1.20 3.26
C VAL A 671 -15.23 -1.94 1.99
N VAL A 672 -15.25 -3.27 2.05
CA VAL A 672 -15.61 -4.12 0.91
C VAL A 672 -17.04 -4.61 1.01
N ALA A 673 -17.47 -5.02 2.19
CA ALA A 673 -18.82 -5.53 2.42
C ALA A 673 -19.28 -5.23 3.85
N ALA A 674 -20.59 -5.06 4.01
CA ALA A 674 -21.26 -4.94 5.31
C ALA A 674 -22.54 -5.78 5.29
N GLU A 675 -22.80 -6.51 6.38
CA GLU A 675 -23.95 -7.42 6.47
C GLU A 675 -24.53 -7.43 7.91
N PRO A 676 -25.86 -7.33 8.09
CA PRO A 676 -26.48 -7.33 9.41
C PRO A 676 -26.54 -8.76 9.98
N GLY A 677 -26.30 -8.90 11.29
CA GLY A 677 -26.53 -10.15 12.02
C GLY A 677 -27.88 -10.17 12.74
N THR A 678 -28.12 -11.22 13.54
CA THR A 678 -29.40 -11.44 14.25
C THR A 678 -29.58 -10.58 15.50
N ASP A 679 -28.49 -10.07 16.08
CA ASP A 679 -28.49 -9.47 17.43
C ASP A 679 -28.42 -7.94 17.40
N ASN A 680 -29.05 -7.30 16.40
CA ASN A 680 -28.86 -5.87 16.15
C ASN A 680 -27.37 -5.50 16.06
N ASN A 681 -26.61 -6.31 15.35
CA ASN A 681 -25.19 -6.10 15.07
C ASN A 681 -24.95 -5.98 13.57
N LEU A 682 -23.86 -5.30 13.21
CA LEU A 682 -23.45 -5.12 11.83
C LEU A 682 -22.01 -5.63 11.67
N TYR A 683 -21.81 -6.61 10.79
CA TYR A 683 -20.49 -7.11 10.44
C TYR A 683 -19.95 -6.32 9.25
N ILE A 684 -18.66 -5.98 9.30
CA ILE A 684 -18.00 -5.17 8.28
C ILE A 684 -16.66 -5.79 7.95
N ALA A 685 -16.44 -6.05 6.66
CA ALA A 685 -15.18 -6.56 6.13
C ALA A 685 -14.39 -5.46 5.44
N ILE A 686 -13.10 -5.42 5.74
CA ILE A 686 -12.14 -4.49 5.16
C ILE A 686 -11.28 -5.23 4.13
N ASN A 687 -10.82 -4.52 3.10
CA ASN A 687 -9.98 -5.05 2.01
C ASN A 687 -8.68 -5.74 2.45
N ASP A 688 -8.23 -5.56 3.69
CA ASP A 688 -7.02 -6.19 4.25
C ASP A 688 -7.30 -7.50 5.02
N GLY A 689 -8.53 -8.03 4.95
CA GLY A 689 -8.91 -9.29 5.59
C GLY A 689 -9.48 -9.14 7.00
N ARG A 690 -9.46 -7.94 7.60
CA ARG A 690 -10.03 -7.72 8.94
C ARG A 690 -11.54 -7.62 8.91
N ILE A 691 -12.17 -8.26 9.89
CA ILE A 691 -13.63 -8.21 10.09
C ILE A 691 -13.94 -7.62 11.46
N PHE A 692 -14.85 -6.64 11.45
CA PHE A 692 -15.32 -5.93 12.63
C PHE A 692 -16.81 -6.21 12.86
N GLU A 693 -17.19 -6.25 14.12
CA GLU A 693 -18.58 -6.32 14.57
C GLU A 693 -18.92 -5.01 15.28
N PHE A 694 -19.96 -4.32 14.80
CA PHE A 694 -20.55 -3.20 15.49
C PHE A 694 -21.73 -3.66 16.33
N LYS A 695 -21.61 -3.56 17.65
CA LYS A 695 -22.66 -3.91 18.61
C LYS A 695 -22.63 -2.93 19.78
N SER A 696 -23.79 -2.45 20.20
CA SER A 696 -23.93 -1.58 21.39
C SER A 696 -22.99 -0.36 21.40
N GLU A 697 -22.92 0.38 20.27
CA GLU A 697 -22.05 1.57 20.06
C GLU A 697 -20.54 1.29 20.04
N LYS A 698 -20.13 0.03 20.14
CA LYS A 698 -18.73 -0.36 20.10
C LYS A 698 -18.45 -1.09 18.80
N LEU A 699 -17.31 -0.73 18.22
CA LEU A 699 -16.73 -1.43 17.08
C LEU A 699 -15.65 -2.36 17.62
N ASP A 700 -15.96 -3.64 17.64
CA ASP A 700 -15.08 -4.69 18.14
C ASP A 700 -14.49 -5.49 16.99
N PHE A 701 -13.24 -5.89 17.17
CA PHE A 701 -12.51 -6.67 16.19
C PHE A 701 -12.86 -8.14 16.37
N THR A 702 -13.39 -8.77 15.31
CA THR A 702 -13.86 -10.16 15.35
C THR A 702 -12.74 -11.13 14.94
N GLY A 703 -11.99 -10.84 13.89
CA GLY A 703 -10.93 -11.70 13.39
C GLY A 703 -10.31 -11.22 12.07
N VAL A 704 -9.31 -11.97 11.58
CA VAL A 704 -8.69 -11.77 10.26
C VAL A 704 -8.88 -13.04 9.44
N VAL A 705 -9.14 -12.87 8.15
CA VAL A 705 -9.16 -13.93 7.15
C VAL A 705 -7.87 -13.82 6.32
N ASP A 706 -7.29 -14.96 5.90
CA ASP A 706 -6.06 -15.03 5.12
C ASP A 706 -6.24 -14.76 3.61
N ASP A 707 -7.48 -14.47 3.19
CA ASP A 707 -7.86 -14.06 1.83
C ASP A 707 -8.54 -12.68 1.85
N GLN A 708 -8.57 -12.00 0.71
CA GLN A 708 -9.24 -10.71 0.56
C GLN A 708 -10.76 -10.90 0.51
N PRO A 709 -11.53 -10.37 1.48
CA PRO A 709 -12.97 -10.55 1.51
C PRO A 709 -13.62 -9.79 0.36
N VAL A 710 -14.62 -10.41 -0.27
CA VAL A 710 -15.40 -9.90 -1.40
C VAL A 710 -16.84 -9.64 -0.97
N ALA A 711 -17.44 -10.61 -0.28
CA ALA A 711 -18.84 -10.54 0.15
C ALA A 711 -19.01 -11.13 1.54
N LEU A 712 -19.96 -10.58 2.29
CA LEU A 712 -20.43 -11.12 3.56
C LEU A 712 -21.88 -11.56 3.38
N ASN A 713 -22.23 -12.71 3.96
CA ASN A 713 -23.61 -13.18 3.97
C ASN A 713 -23.92 -13.76 5.35
N PHE A 714 -25.08 -13.44 5.90
CA PHE A 714 -25.50 -14.01 7.17
C PHE A 714 -26.62 -15.05 6.94
N SER A 715 -26.32 -16.32 7.19
CA SER A 715 -27.31 -17.41 7.11
C SER A 715 -27.00 -18.48 8.16
N GLY A 716 -27.55 -18.30 9.36
CA GLY A 716 -27.29 -19.13 10.54
C GLY A 716 -25.96 -18.76 11.22
N CYS A 717 -24.89 -18.64 10.45
CA CYS A 717 -23.61 -18.07 10.86
C CYS A 717 -23.15 -17.01 9.82
N LEU A 718 -22.12 -16.23 10.19
CA LEU A 718 -21.50 -15.28 9.27
C LEU A 718 -20.59 -16.04 8.30
N TRP A 719 -20.91 -15.95 7.00
CA TRP A 719 -20.08 -16.45 5.91
C TRP A 719 -19.30 -15.31 5.29
N VAL A 720 -18.01 -15.56 5.06
CA VAL A 720 -17.09 -14.63 4.42
C VAL A 720 -16.61 -15.28 3.13
N ALA A 721 -16.99 -14.68 2.01
CA ALA A 721 -16.44 -15.02 0.72
C ALA A 721 -15.12 -14.27 0.53
N GLY A 722 -14.01 -15.00 0.47
CA GLY A 722 -12.74 -14.50 -0.04
C GLY A 722 -12.74 -14.44 -1.57
N ARG A 723 -11.59 -14.12 -2.17
CA ARG A 723 -11.41 -14.17 -3.62
C ARG A 723 -11.47 -15.62 -4.12
N ASP A 724 -10.80 -16.53 -3.42
CA ASP A 724 -10.62 -17.91 -3.84
C ASP A 724 -11.17 -18.91 -2.83
N SER A 725 -11.38 -18.50 -1.58
CA SER A 725 -11.76 -19.37 -0.46
C SER A 725 -13.03 -18.89 0.25
N LEU A 726 -13.77 -19.83 0.86
CA LEU A 726 -14.96 -19.52 1.65
C LEU A 726 -14.71 -19.83 3.12
N TYR A 727 -15.11 -18.91 4.00
CA TYR A 727 -14.95 -19.03 5.45
C TYR A 727 -16.29 -18.88 6.14
N PHE A 728 -16.40 -19.45 7.33
CA PHE A 728 -17.51 -19.17 8.23
C PHE A 728 -17.01 -18.87 9.64
N LEU A 729 -17.78 -18.07 10.37
CA LEU A 729 -17.50 -17.73 11.76
C LEU A 729 -18.03 -18.85 12.66
N GLU A 730 -17.11 -19.51 13.38
CA GLU A 730 -17.43 -20.50 14.40
C GLU A 730 -16.59 -20.21 15.66
N ASN A 731 -17.24 -20.18 16.83
CA ASN A 731 -16.57 -19.95 18.12
C ASN A 731 -15.65 -18.70 18.17
N LYS A 732 -16.04 -17.62 17.48
CA LYS A 732 -15.26 -16.36 17.33
C LYS A 732 -13.95 -16.51 16.54
N SER A 733 -13.81 -17.57 15.76
CA SER A 733 -12.71 -17.76 14.80
C SER A 733 -13.26 -18.04 13.40
N PHE A 734 -12.57 -17.56 12.38
CA PHE A 734 -12.93 -17.87 10.99
C PHE A 734 -12.32 -19.21 10.61
N VAL A 735 -13.18 -20.16 10.20
CA VAL A 735 -12.78 -21.49 9.73
C VAL A 735 -12.91 -21.52 8.21
N ALA A 736 -11.82 -21.90 7.54
CA ALA A 736 -11.81 -22.06 6.09
C ALA A 736 -12.54 -23.35 5.70
N THR A 737 -13.40 -23.28 4.70
CA THR A 737 -13.98 -24.46 4.07
C THR A 737 -13.00 -25.02 3.02
N PRO A 738 -13.09 -26.32 2.67
CA PRO A 738 -12.30 -26.90 1.60
C PRO A 738 -12.74 -26.44 0.19
N PHE A 739 -13.74 -25.56 0.11
CA PHE A 739 -14.25 -25.05 -1.16
C PHE A 739 -13.33 -23.95 -1.69
N HIS A 740 -12.70 -24.23 -2.83
CA HIS A 740 -11.89 -23.27 -3.58
C HIS A 740 -12.42 -23.15 -5.00
N THR A 741 -12.50 -21.93 -5.51
CA THR A 741 -12.96 -21.64 -6.88
C THR A 741 -12.19 -20.47 -7.46
N LYS A 742 -12.11 -20.39 -8.80
CA LYS A 742 -11.59 -19.22 -9.54
C LYS A 742 -12.70 -18.19 -9.82
N ASP A 743 -13.95 -18.60 -9.61
CA ASP A 743 -15.15 -17.82 -9.87
C ASP A 743 -15.49 -16.94 -8.67
N LEU A 744 -15.93 -15.71 -8.88
CA LEU A 744 -16.22 -14.78 -7.78
C LEU A 744 -17.36 -15.33 -6.92
N ILE A 745 -17.08 -15.62 -5.64
CA ILE A 745 -18.10 -16.11 -4.71
C ILE A 745 -18.99 -14.94 -4.27
N LEU A 746 -20.28 -15.07 -4.51
CA LEU A 746 -21.30 -14.07 -4.15
C LEU A 746 -21.86 -14.34 -2.76
N GLY A 747 -21.99 -15.62 -2.41
CA GLY A 747 -22.47 -16.04 -1.10
C GLY A 747 -22.64 -17.53 -0.95
N ALA A 748 -22.73 -17.96 0.31
CA ALA A 748 -22.90 -19.35 0.68
C ALA A 748 -24.08 -19.51 1.63
N PHE A 749 -24.97 -20.45 1.32
CA PHE A 749 -26.26 -20.61 2.00
C PHE A 749 -26.47 -22.07 2.44
N PRO A 750 -26.41 -22.34 3.75
CA PRO A 750 -26.72 -23.67 4.27
C PRO A 750 -28.18 -24.04 3.99
N GLN A 751 -28.39 -25.29 3.60
CA GLN A 751 -29.70 -25.85 3.31
C GLN A 751 -30.37 -26.42 4.57
N ALA A 752 -31.68 -26.63 4.49
CA ALA A 752 -32.47 -27.13 5.63
C ALA A 752 -32.05 -28.52 6.11
N ASP A 753 -31.39 -29.30 5.25
CA ASP A 753 -30.84 -30.62 5.58
C ASP A 753 -29.55 -30.56 6.43
N LYS A 754 -29.00 -29.36 6.68
CA LYS A 754 -27.75 -29.05 7.42
C LYS A 754 -26.48 -29.76 6.92
N ASN A 755 -26.58 -30.61 5.91
CA ASN A 755 -25.48 -31.37 5.31
C ASN A 755 -25.12 -30.90 3.89
N SER A 756 -25.87 -29.91 3.36
CA SER A 756 -25.56 -29.30 2.08
C SER A 756 -25.51 -27.78 2.15
N LEU A 757 -24.55 -27.23 1.42
CA LEU A 757 -24.26 -25.82 1.29
C LEU A 757 -24.39 -25.45 -0.19
N LEU A 758 -25.22 -24.46 -0.50
CA LEU A 758 -25.24 -23.88 -1.86
C LEU A 758 -24.28 -22.69 -1.89
N VAL A 759 -23.28 -22.76 -2.75
CA VAL A 759 -22.33 -21.67 -2.99
C VAL A 759 -22.64 -21.06 -4.35
N PHE A 760 -23.04 -19.80 -4.35
CA PHE A 760 -23.32 -19.05 -5.56
C PHE A 760 -22.05 -18.32 -6.00
N THR A 761 -21.66 -18.55 -7.25
CA THR A 761 -20.56 -17.87 -7.91
C THR A 761 -21.08 -17.07 -9.11
N ASP A 762 -20.25 -16.19 -9.67
CA ASP A 762 -20.57 -15.51 -10.93
C ASP A 762 -20.75 -16.47 -12.13
N ALA A 763 -20.22 -17.69 -12.05
CA ALA A 763 -20.39 -18.73 -13.06
C ALA A 763 -21.61 -19.65 -12.85
N GLY A 764 -22.21 -19.71 -11.65
CA GLY A 764 -23.36 -20.58 -11.36
C GLY A 764 -23.55 -20.94 -9.89
N VAL A 765 -24.28 -22.03 -9.61
CA VAL A 765 -24.53 -22.54 -8.25
C VAL A 765 -23.82 -23.86 -8.06
N ASN A 766 -22.96 -23.95 -7.05
CA ASN A 766 -22.28 -25.16 -6.63
C ASN A 766 -22.94 -25.71 -5.37
N ARG A 767 -23.32 -27.00 -5.40
CA ARG A 767 -23.79 -27.69 -4.19
C ARG A 767 -22.63 -28.44 -3.56
N VAL A 768 -22.23 -28.00 -2.37
CA VAL A 768 -21.19 -28.64 -1.55
C VAL A 768 -21.89 -29.48 -0.49
N THR A 769 -21.65 -30.80 -0.51
CA THR A 769 -22.16 -31.72 0.51
C THR A 769 -21.03 -32.10 1.44
N GLY A 770 -21.19 -31.83 2.74
CA GLY A 770 -20.21 -32.12 3.77
C GLY A 770 -20.87 -32.10 5.14
N ARG A 771 -20.33 -32.87 6.10
CA ARG A 771 -20.76 -32.73 7.50
C ARG A 771 -20.29 -31.37 8.00
N GLN A 772 -21.23 -30.57 8.51
CA GLN A 772 -20.92 -29.48 9.44
C GLN A 772 -20.16 -30.02 10.65
#